data_AF-A0A944GQ97-F1
#
_entry.id   AF-A0A944GQ97-F1
#
_cell.length_a   1.000
_cell.length_b   1.000
_cell.length_c   1.000
_cell.angle_alpha   90.00
_cell.angle_beta   90.00
_cell.angle_gamma   90.00
#
_symmetry.space_group_name_H-M   'P 1'
#
loop_
_entity.id
_entity.type
_entity.pdbx_description
1 polymer ?
#
loop_
_entity_poly.entity_id
_entity_poly.type
_entity_poly.pdbx_seq_one_letter_code
_entity_poly.pdbx_strand_id
1 'polypeptide(L)'
;MLLLSIFMLAVTNGAMNIINKSEAYAADESVAEYPISADNSCIINSSDDFVAYSKAYKAYPDRYQNVDISIAITTGNNLSDLDGFVSIGTAEYPFAATLKAGGNNLSIALDTALFDYVLDSAKIQNLGGADIPITISVSNSTYSSLFAENVIHDAENSPSSWTVNIDAYKDNNDIKQANTFAGVIGVIGEGAQVDLQINNNAVTDTGKFSDIISADSVGAVCRIMKSGSKLTVGITGTNTGYNITSEGANAGGIVGKAESASITIKSAPGTTGEITSVQGYAGGIVGYATDTELIIEAPSESLVSATLSGTLGTGGIFGYYKNTSNGRNFDLAAFNINCTLNGENSGGVFGVLENGGSITVSVSGTNTVTVKRTSEQSGIYGGIIGTYLSDDKSNALNISSITVNCAKDTGSAEYYGGIIGKVDDDSYISIDGAGVTATKCNTNVTAFGGIVGYAGNAYIEARNITVNTNGSFIGGGIAGVMDSGALCLGGTSDLSATTAGGGGQIVGTRGNQALIFAENGWKLIRGSAATYDDVGTWGEVLRFSNSLPQSEVLTIDGTLHTVTVKPAVTAVGSLSDFARLALNIQLNDGADAGMLNFEDKTNKSSVLLGTDITLSSDINLSGTGITGLTRDDGKSVSGTFDITTYTGTFDGGNNTLTVATGEPYGYRGNIDTPITVDDTSDGNGTIYRHAYTGLFAKTGAGVVIKNLTF
;
A
#
# COMPACT_ATOMS: atom_id res chain seq x y z
N MET A 1 19.56 -17.15 23.53
CA MET A 1 20.82 -16.50 24.00
C MET A 1 21.99 -17.23 23.36
N LEU A 2 22.88 -16.49 22.69
CA LEU A 2 24.02 -16.93 21.86
C LEU A 2 23.69 -17.64 20.55
N LEU A 3 23.40 -16.85 19.51
CA LEU A 3 23.81 -17.06 18.12
C LEU A 3 23.47 -15.79 17.31
N LEU A 4 24.14 -14.68 17.64
CA LEU A 4 23.99 -13.40 16.97
C LEU A 4 25.33 -12.63 17.04
N SER A 5 26.38 -13.14 16.40
CA SER A 5 27.69 -12.46 16.40
C SER A 5 28.68 -12.95 15.34
N ILE A 6 28.24 -13.32 14.13
CA ILE A 6 29.17 -13.67 13.01
C ILE A 6 28.78 -13.02 11.65
N PHE A 7 27.74 -12.19 11.57
CA PHE A 7 27.37 -11.49 10.32
C PHE A 7 27.66 -9.98 10.31
N MET A 8 28.67 -9.54 11.06
CA MET A 8 29.04 -8.11 11.15
C MET A 8 30.51 -7.81 10.86
N LEU A 9 31.21 -8.70 10.15
CA LEU A 9 32.64 -8.55 9.86
C LEU A 9 32.99 -8.90 8.41
N ALA A 10 32.31 -8.28 7.44
CA ALA A 10 32.73 -8.24 6.05
C ALA A 10 32.13 -7.05 5.27
N VAL A 11 31.95 -5.89 5.93
CA VAL A 11 31.58 -4.61 5.27
C VAL A 11 32.37 -3.47 5.90
N THR A 12 33.67 -3.64 6.03
CA THR A 12 34.61 -2.60 6.47
C THR A 12 35.89 -2.71 5.67
N ASN A 13 35.81 -2.44 4.38
CA ASN A 13 36.89 -1.94 3.52
C ASN A 13 36.33 -1.79 2.10
N GLY A 14 35.72 -0.64 1.86
CA GLY A 14 35.00 -0.33 0.61
C GLY A 14 34.07 0.86 0.73
N ALA A 15 33.94 1.47 1.92
CA ALA A 15 33.43 2.83 2.03
C ALA A 15 34.37 3.75 1.26
N MET A 16 34.01 4.08 0.01
CA MET A 16 34.40 5.37 -0.54
C MET A 16 33.96 6.40 0.49
N ASN A 17 34.92 7.12 1.05
CA ASN A 17 34.66 8.37 1.75
C ASN A 17 33.90 9.29 0.80
N ILE A 18 32.57 9.27 0.87
CA ILE A 18 31.73 10.31 0.28
C ILE A 18 31.81 11.47 1.26
N ILE A 19 32.74 12.36 0.97
CA ILE A 19 32.85 13.64 1.61
C ILE A 19 31.57 14.41 1.20
N ASN A 20 30.62 14.56 2.12
CA ASN A 20 29.71 15.69 2.07
C ASN A 20 30.61 16.93 2.12
N LYS A 21 30.82 17.56 0.96
CA LYS A 21 31.61 18.79 0.86
C LYS A 21 30.77 19.98 1.33
N SER A 22 30.21 19.89 2.54
CA SER A 22 29.87 21.05 3.35
C SER A 22 31.04 21.33 4.29
N GLU A 23 32.24 21.48 3.72
CA GLU A 23 33.29 22.14 4.49
C GLU A 23 32.82 23.58 4.68
N ALA A 24 32.67 23.99 5.95
CA ALA A 24 32.70 25.39 6.30
C ALA A 24 34.07 25.93 5.87
N TYR A 25 34.19 26.29 4.59
CA TYR A 25 35.26 27.12 4.11
C TYR A 25 35.05 28.46 4.81
N ALA A 26 35.94 28.78 5.76
CA ALA A 26 36.13 30.17 6.15
C ALA A 26 36.26 30.98 4.86
N ALA A 27 35.57 32.13 4.77
CA ALA A 27 35.67 33.02 3.62
C ALA A 27 37.15 33.12 3.23
N ASP A 28 37.49 32.58 2.07
CA ASP A 28 38.84 32.71 1.57
C ASP A 28 39.03 34.20 1.32
N GLU A 29 39.80 34.85 2.19
CA GLU A 29 40.07 36.30 2.16
C GLU A 29 40.72 36.75 0.82
N SER A 30 40.96 35.82 -0.13
CA SER A 30 41.39 36.09 -1.50
C SER A 30 40.28 36.19 -2.56
N VAL A 31 39.00 35.90 -2.24
CA VAL A 31 37.88 36.04 -3.20
C VAL A 31 37.44 37.50 -3.33
N ALA A 32 37.61 38.06 -4.52
CA ALA A 32 37.19 39.42 -4.84
C ALA A 32 35.66 39.53 -4.96
N GLU A 33 35.11 40.68 -4.58
CA GLU A 33 33.71 41.03 -4.82
C GLU A 33 33.43 41.14 -6.33
N TYR A 34 32.23 40.74 -6.74
CA TYR A 34 31.71 40.94 -8.09
C TYR A 34 30.99 42.29 -8.21
N PRO A 35 31.19 43.07 -9.28
CA PRO A 35 30.61 44.40 -9.42
C PRO A 35 29.08 44.37 -9.56
N ILE A 36 28.41 45.25 -8.80
CA ILE A 36 26.97 45.53 -8.89
C ILE A 36 26.79 46.84 -9.68
N SER A 37 26.00 46.82 -10.74
CA SER A 37 25.67 48.01 -11.53
C SER A 37 24.64 48.90 -10.84
N ALA A 38 24.48 50.12 -11.35
CA ALA A 38 23.60 51.14 -10.76
C ALA A 38 22.10 50.75 -10.73
N ASP A 39 21.71 49.76 -11.54
CA ASP A 39 20.35 49.19 -11.58
C ASP A 39 20.16 47.99 -10.64
N ASN A 40 21.09 47.78 -9.70
CA ASN A 40 21.08 46.67 -8.74
C ASN A 40 21.13 45.29 -9.42
N SER A 41 21.99 45.16 -10.43
CA SER A 41 22.25 43.88 -11.11
C SER A 41 23.74 43.55 -11.23
N CYS A 42 24.06 42.28 -11.37
CA CYS A 42 25.39 41.79 -11.74
C CYS A 42 25.36 41.40 -13.22
N ILE A 43 26.18 42.06 -14.05
CA ILE A 43 26.21 41.80 -15.50
C ILE A 43 27.25 40.73 -15.81
N ILE A 44 26.80 39.59 -16.33
CA ILE A 44 27.63 38.44 -16.67
C ILE A 44 27.88 38.42 -18.19
N ASN A 45 29.11 38.61 -18.63
CA ASN A 45 29.46 38.69 -20.05
C ASN A 45 30.13 37.42 -20.60
N SER A 46 30.48 36.47 -19.72
CA SER A 46 31.16 35.23 -20.06
C SER A 46 30.89 34.12 -19.04
N SER A 47 31.27 32.87 -19.35
CA SER A 47 31.26 31.77 -18.38
C SER A 47 32.17 32.03 -17.18
N ASP A 48 33.37 32.59 -17.41
CA ASP A 48 34.31 32.93 -16.33
C ASP A 48 33.74 33.99 -15.37
N ASP A 49 33.00 34.96 -15.92
CA ASP A 49 32.27 35.95 -15.12
C ASP A 49 31.23 35.28 -14.22
N PHE A 50 30.52 34.28 -14.75
CA PHE A 50 29.51 33.56 -13.98
C PHE A 50 30.14 32.74 -12.85
N VAL A 51 31.27 32.08 -13.13
CA VAL A 51 32.06 31.38 -12.11
C VAL A 51 32.55 32.35 -11.03
N ALA A 52 33.09 33.51 -11.42
CA ALA A 52 33.54 34.53 -10.48
C ALA A 52 32.41 35.08 -9.61
N TYR A 53 31.25 35.38 -10.22
CA TYR A 53 30.05 35.79 -9.49
C TYR A 53 29.61 34.72 -8.49
N SER A 54 29.58 33.46 -8.91
CA SER A 54 29.13 32.35 -8.06
C SER A 54 29.99 32.21 -6.79
N LYS A 55 31.31 32.39 -6.92
CA LYS A 55 32.26 32.43 -5.79
C LYS A 55 32.07 33.67 -4.92
N ALA A 56 31.84 34.83 -5.53
CA ALA A 56 31.58 36.08 -4.82
C ALA A 56 30.26 36.02 -4.02
N TYR A 57 29.21 35.41 -4.59
CA TYR A 57 27.96 35.14 -3.87
C TYR A 57 28.24 34.29 -2.64
N LYS A 58 28.98 33.18 -2.78
CA LYS A 58 29.30 32.31 -1.65
C LYS A 58 30.10 33.02 -0.56
N ALA A 59 31.00 33.94 -0.94
CA ALA A 59 31.84 34.70 -0.01
C ALA A 59 31.12 35.87 0.68
N TYR A 60 30.19 36.55 -0.02
CA TYR A 60 29.48 37.75 0.45
C TYR A 60 27.96 37.65 0.20
N PRO A 61 27.28 36.62 0.72
CA PRO A 61 25.94 36.27 0.29
C PRO A 61 24.86 37.31 0.65
N ASP A 62 25.04 38.03 1.76
CA ASP A 62 24.18 39.13 2.21
C ASP A 62 24.09 40.28 1.21
N ARG A 63 25.17 40.51 0.44
CA ARG A 63 25.25 41.57 -0.56
C ARG A 63 24.53 41.23 -1.86
N TYR A 64 24.46 39.95 -2.21
CA TYR A 64 23.97 39.50 -3.51
C TYR A 64 22.59 38.86 -3.46
N GLN A 65 22.06 38.56 -2.27
CA GLN A 65 20.77 37.89 -2.09
C GLN A 65 19.64 38.47 -2.93
N ASN A 66 19.54 39.80 -2.94
CA ASN A 66 18.48 40.58 -3.57
C ASN A 66 18.97 41.33 -4.82
N VAL A 67 20.04 40.85 -5.45
CA VAL A 67 20.66 41.49 -6.63
C VAL A 67 20.39 40.64 -7.86
N ASP A 68 19.81 41.25 -8.89
CA ASP A 68 19.50 40.55 -10.14
C ASP A 68 20.78 40.09 -10.85
N ILE A 69 20.70 38.97 -11.57
CA ILE A 69 21.78 38.49 -12.44
C ILE A 69 21.35 38.77 -13.88
N SER A 70 22.19 39.45 -14.68
CA SER A 70 21.89 39.73 -16.09
C SER A 70 22.94 39.08 -17.00
N ILE A 71 22.57 37.96 -17.64
CA ILE A 71 23.40 37.26 -18.62
C ILE A 71 23.36 38.02 -19.96
N ALA A 72 24.48 38.67 -20.28
CA ALA A 72 24.68 39.53 -21.46
C ALA A 72 25.66 38.93 -22.48
N ILE A 73 25.66 37.60 -22.63
CA ILE A 73 26.53 36.90 -23.59
C ILE A 73 25.98 37.07 -25.01
N THR A 74 26.74 37.74 -25.88
CA THR A 74 26.27 38.15 -27.23
C THR A 74 26.10 37.01 -28.23
N THR A 75 26.59 35.80 -27.93
CA THR A 75 26.54 34.66 -28.85
C THR A 75 25.85 33.46 -28.18
N GLY A 76 24.60 33.20 -28.54
CA GLY A 76 23.88 31.96 -28.22
C GLY A 76 23.32 31.81 -26.79
N ASN A 77 23.58 32.72 -25.85
CA ASN A 77 23.19 32.62 -24.43
C ASN A 77 23.53 31.28 -23.77
N ASN A 78 24.67 30.70 -24.13
CA ASN A 78 25.12 29.43 -23.57
C ASN A 78 26.20 29.69 -22.51
N LEU A 79 25.99 29.16 -21.32
CA LEU A 79 27.00 29.06 -20.27
C LEU A 79 27.55 27.63 -20.28
N SER A 80 28.78 27.47 -20.77
CA SER A 80 29.52 26.20 -20.81
C SER A 80 30.86 26.34 -20.10
N ASP A 81 31.56 25.21 -19.87
CA ASP A 81 32.91 25.18 -19.30
C ASP A 81 33.02 25.89 -17.93
N LEU A 82 32.02 25.68 -17.08
CA LEU A 82 31.87 26.31 -15.77
C LEU A 82 32.76 25.65 -14.68
N ASP A 83 34.04 25.42 -14.97
CA ASP A 83 34.96 24.81 -14.01
C ASP A 83 35.13 25.68 -12.75
N GLY A 84 34.96 25.07 -11.59
CA GLY A 84 34.98 25.75 -10.30
C GLY A 84 33.77 26.62 -9.99
N PHE A 85 32.67 26.52 -10.75
CA PHE A 85 31.37 27.09 -10.36
C PHE A 85 30.93 26.54 -8.99
N VAL A 86 30.29 27.40 -8.20
CA VAL A 86 29.68 27.02 -6.92
C VAL A 86 28.22 27.42 -6.95
N SER A 87 27.31 26.50 -6.59
CA SER A 87 25.88 26.75 -6.60
C SER A 87 25.50 28.04 -5.84
N ILE A 88 24.58 28.82 -6.42
CA ILE A 88 24.22 30.16 -5.95
C ILE A 88 23.25 30.05 -4.75
N GLY A 89 23.36 30.97 -3.79
CA GLY A 89 22.52 30.94 -2.59
C GLY A 89 23.19 30.26 -1.40
N THR A 90 22.73 30.62 -0.20
CA THR A 90 23.11 29.95 1.05
C THR A 90 21.89 29.78 1.93
N ALA A 91 21.97 28.94 2.98
CA ALA A 91 20.84 28.72 3.88
C ALA A 91 20.34 30.00 4.56
N GLU A 92 21.25 30.90 4.94
CA GLU A 92 20.92 32.18 5.59
C GLU A 92 20.50 33.24 4.56
N TYR A 93 21.09 33.20 3.36
CA TYR A 93 20.77 34.11 2.27
C TYR A 93 20.48 33.33 0.98
N PRO A 94 19.26 32.79 0.81
CA PRO A 94 18.85 32.14 -0.43
C PRO A 94 18.74 33.16 -1.57
N PHE A 95 18.98 32.74 -2.81
CA PHE A 95 18.77 33.63 -3.97
C PHE A 95 17.31 34.09 -4.03
N ALA A 96 17.09 35.41 -3.93
CA ALA A 96 15.77 36.03 -3.80
C ALA A 96 15.45 37.00 -4.95
N ALA A 97 16.28 37.01 -6.00
CA ALA A 97 16.23 37.99 -7.08
C ALA A 97 15.80 37.35 -8.42
N THR A 98 16.02 38.09 -9.52
CA THR A 98 15.72 37.62 -10.87
C THR A 98 17.00 37.26 -11.61
N LEU A 99 17.04 36.07 -12.22
CA LEU A 99 18.04 35.70 -13.21
C LEU A 99 17.50 36.03 -14.61
N LYS A 100 18.17 36.97 -15.29
CA LYS A 100 17.78 37.52 -16.58
C LYS A 100 18.74 37.08 -17.68
N ALA A 101 18.23 36.76 -18.87
CA ALA A 101 19.06 36.46 -20.05
C ALA A 101 18.59 37.17 -21.34
N GLY A 102 19.53 37.45 -22.25
CA GLY A 102 19.27 38.09 -23.54
C GLY A 102 18.64 37.17 -24.59
N GLY A 103 17.48 36.55 -24.33
CA GLY A 103 16.81 35.66 -25.29
C GLY A 103 15.52 35.03 -24.76
N ASN A 104 15.00 34.01 -25.44
CA ASN A 104 13.80 33.26 -25.01
C ASN A 104 14.14 31.94 -24.30
N ASN A 105 15.43 31.64 -24.09
CA ASN A 105 15.93 30.47 -23.37
C ASN A 105 17.32 30.80 -22.84
N LEU A 106 17.66 30.27 -21.66
CA LEU A 106 19.01 30.25 -21.12
C LEU A 106 19.53 28.82 -21.10
N SER A 107 20.68 28.55 -21.70
CA SER A 107 21.28 27.20 -21.69
C SER A 107 22.50 27.18 -20.79
N ILE A 108 22.56 26.20 -19.88
CA ILE A 108 23.67 26.04 -18.93
C ILE A 108 24.10 24.57 -18.88
N ALA A 109 25.41 24.33 -18.92
CA ALA A 109 26.01 23.02 -18.62
C ALA A 109 26.69 23.06 -17.25
N LEU A 110 26.19 22.26 -16.30
CA LEU A 110 26.68 22.20 -14.91
C LEU A 110 26.93 20.76 -14.49
N ASP A 111 27.82 20.57 -13.52
CA ASP A 111 28.00 19.33 -12.76
C ASP A 111 27.33 19.38 -11.37
N THR A 112 26.90 20.56 -10.92
CA THR A 112 26.16 20.79 -9.66
C THR A 112 24.86 21.55 -9.92
N ALA A 113 23.97 21.63 -8.94
CA ALA A 113 22.76 22.45 -9.03
C ALA A 113 23.09 23.91 -9.35
N LEU A 114 22.21 24.59 -10.10
CA LEU A 114 22.35 26.04 -10.31
C LEU A 114 22.27 26.80 -8.97
N PHE A 115 21.31 26.44 -8.13
CA PHE A 115 21.11 27.03 -6.81
C PHE A 115 21.38 26.02 -5.68
N ASP A 116 22.15 26.42 -4.67
CA ASP A 116 22.24 25.70 -3.39
C ASP A 116 20.96 26.00 -2.59
N TYR A 117 20.59 27.29 -2.51
CA TYR A 117 19.36 27.77 -1.87
C TYR A 117 18.70 28.87 -2.70
N VAL A 118 17.41 28.73 -3.00
CA VAL A 118 16.63 29.72 -3.76
C VAL A 118 15.27 29.93 -3.10
N LEU A 119 14.77 31.17 -3.09
CA LEU A 119 13.41 31.46 -2.68
C LEU A 119 12.41 31.01 -3.75
N ASP A 120 11.25 30.50 -3.34
CA ASP A 120 10.17 30.13 -4.25
C ASP A 120 9.60 31.31 -5.06
N SER A 121 9.90 32.55 -4.66
CA SER A 121 9.57 33.78 -5.37
C SER A 121 10.58 34.17 -6.47
N ALA A 122 11.77 33.55 -6.53
CA ALA A 122 12.83 33.91 -7.48
C ALA A 122 12.39 33.67 -8.93
N LYS A 123 12.84 34.54 -9.85
CA LYS A 123 12.33 34.58 -11.23
C LYS A 123 13.41 34.27 -12.26
N ILE A 124 13.03 33.59 -13.34
CA ILE A 124 13.87 33.36 -14.52
C ILE A 124 13.22 34.06 -15.71
N GLN A 125 13.83 35.15 -16.18
CA GLN A 125 13.21 36.04 -17.16
C GLN A 125 14.14 36.40 -18.31
N ASN A 126 13.59 36.90 -19.39
CA ASN A 126 14.38 37.65 -20.36
C ASN A 126 14.64 39.08 -19.84
N LEU A 127 15.54 39.81 -20.51
CA LEU A 127 15.81 41.22 -20.18
C LEU A 127 14.58 42.14 -20.31
N GLY A 128 13.51 41.69 -20.99
CA GLY A 128 12.22 42.39 -21.10
C GLY A 128 11.21 42.06 -19.99
N GLY A 129 11.55 41.20 -19.04
CA GLY A 129 10.70 40.83 -17.90
C GLY A 129 9.65 39.75 -18.17
N ALA A 130 9.72 39.05 -19.30
CA ALA A 130 8.88 37.87 -19.54
C ALA A 130 9.59 36.60 -19.06
N ASP A 131 8.84 35.67 -18.46
CA ASP A 131 9.39 34.40 -17.99
C ASP A 131 9.91 33.57 -19.16
N ILE A 132 11.07 32.95 -18.97
CA ILE A 132 11.72 32.11 -19.99
C ILE A 132 12.14 30.77 -19.40
N PRO A 133 12.18 29.71 -20.23
CA PRO A 133 12.77 28.44 -19.83
C PRO A 133 14.28 28.54 -19.59
N ILE A 134 14.76 27.65 -18.73
CA ILE A 134 16.17 27.32 -18.57
C ILE A 134 16.45 25.90 -19.05
N THR A 135 17.42 25.73 -19.94
CA THR A 135 17.92 24.43 -20.38
C THR A 135 19.14 24.05 -19.56
N ILE A 136 19.09 22.91 -18.89
CA ILE A 136 20.19 22.37 -18.10
C ILE A 136 20.67 21.06 -18.73
N SER A 137 21.99 20.93 -18.90
CA SER A 137 22.65 19.69 -19.30
C SER A 137 23.73 19.33 -18.28
N VAL A 138 23.92 18.04 -18.03
CA VAL A 138 24.84 17.56 -17.00
C VAL A 138 26.18 17.22 -17.64
N SER A 139 27.25 17.92 -17.27
CA SER A 139 28.57 17.72 -17.88
C SER A 139 29.32 16.49 -17.33
N ASN A 140 29.02 16.05 -16.11
CA ASN A 140 29.62 14.89 -15.42
C ASN A 140 28.60 14.22 -14.49
N SER A 141 28.72 12.92 -14.22
CA SER A 141 27.80 12.20 -13.33
C SER A 141 27.87 12.70 -11.90
N THR A 142 26.78 13.24 -11.34
CA THR A 142 26.75 13.70 -9.94
C THR A 142 25.47 13.27 -9.22
N TYR A 143 25.51 13.25 -7.89
CA TYR A 143 24.35 13.10 -7.01
C TYR A 143 23.67 14.45 -6.72
N SER A 144 23.92 15.47 -7.54
CA SER A 144 23.35 16.81 -7.36
C SER A 144 22.03 16.96 -8.12
N SER A 145 21.15 17.81 -7.62
CA SER A 145 19.94 18.20 -8.33
C SER A 145 20.25 19.16 -9.49
N LEU A 146 19.36 19.26 -10.48
CA LEU A 146 19.64 20.10 -11.67
C LEU A 146 19.44 21.60 -11.39
N PHE A 147 18.29 21.96 -10.83
CA PHE A 147 17.88 23.35 -10.69
C PHE A 147 18.24 23.91 -9.32
N ALA A 148 17.82 23.24 -8.24
CA ALA A 148 18.07 23.72 -6.88
C ALA A 148 18.26 22.55 -5.91
N GLU A 149 19.23 22.65 -5.00
CA GLU A 149 19.33 21.72 -3.86
C GLU A 149 18.27 22.03 -2.80
N ASN A 150 17.94 23.31 -2.57
CA ASN A 150 16.94 23.72 -1.60
C ASN A 150 16.08 24.87 -2.12
N VAL A 151 14.76 24.68 -2.12
CA VAL A 151 13.77 25.75 -2.34
C VAL A 151 13.19 26.17 -0.99
N ILE A 152 13.22 27.45 -0.69
CA ILE A 152 12.80 28.05 0.58
C ILE A 152 11.58 28.93 0.35
N HIS A 153 10.63 28.91 1.29
CA HIS A 153 9.44 29.74 1.18
C HIS A 153 9.76 31.22 1.39
N ASP A 154 9.32 32.07 0.46
CA ASP A 154 9.27 33.52 0.63
C ASP A 154 7.92 33.92 1.25
N ALA A 155 7.96 34.42 2.49
CA ALA A 155 6.76 34.88 3.19
C ALA A 155 6.26 36.25 2.70
N GLU A 156 7.08 37.01 1.96
CA GLU A 156 6.78 38.38 1.53
C GLU A 156 6.23 38.44 0.10
N ASN A 157 6.70 37.56 -0.78
CA ASN A 157 6.35 37.58 -2.21
C ASN A 157 5.59 36.33 -2.65
N SER A 158 4.90 36.46 -3.78
CA SER A 158 4.21 35.31 -4.38
C SER A 158 5.21 34.33 -5.00
N PRO A 159 4.97 33.02 -4.90
CA PRO A 159 5.77 32.02 -5.59
C PRO A 159 5.76 32.23 -7.11
N SER A 160 6.88 31.88 -7.75
CA SER A 160 7.09 31.94 -9.19
C SER A 160 6.88 30.56 -9.83
N SER A 161 6.57 30.57 -11.13
CA SER A 161 6.56 29.36 -11.95
C SER A 161 7.87 29.22 -12.71
N TRP A 162 8.44 28.01 -12.77
CA TRP A 162 9.67 27.73 -13.49
C TRP A 162 9.46 26.73 -14.62
N THR A 163 10.18 26.92 -15.73
CA THR A 163 10.24 25.93 -16.82
C THR A 163 11.68 25.46 -16.99
N VAL A 164 11.92 24.17 -16.75
CA VAL A 164 13.24 23.53 -16.84
C VAL A 164 13.23 22.54 -18.02
N ASN A 165 14.06 22.80 -19.02
CA ASN A 165 14.34 21.87 -20.09
C ASN A 165 15.57 21.03 -19.72
N ILE A 166 15.49 19.72 -19.92
CA ILE A 166 16.61 18.80 -19.71
C ILE A 166 17.04 18.28 -21.08
N ASP A 167 18.23 18.64 -21.52
CA ASP A 167 18.82 18.21 -22.78
C ASP A 167 20.07 17.35 -22.55
N ALA A 168 20.37 16.50 -23.53
CA ALA A 168 21.62 15.72 -23.50
C ALA A 168 22.83 16.66 -23.59
N TYR A 169 23.84 16.41 -22.75
CA TYR A 169 25.11 17.13 -22.85
C TYR A 169 25.82 16.81 -24.17
N LYS A 170 26.19 17.86 -24.90
CA LYS A 170 26.89 17.78 -26.20
C LYS A 170 28.25 18.42 -26.07
N ASP A 171 29.30 17.65 -26.32
CA ASP A 171 30.67 18.15 -26.45
C ASP A 171 31.07 18.03 -27.93
N ASN A 172 31.47 19.14 -28.55
CA ASN A 172 31.85 19.19 -29.97
C ASN A 172 30.81 18.62 -30.95
N ASN A 173 29.52 18.73 -30.61
CA ASN A 173 28.34 18.19 -31.32
C ASN A 173 28.07 16.68 -31.15
N ASP A 174 28.89 15.95 -30.39
CA ASP A 174 28.66 14.53 -30.07
C ASP A 174 27.97 14.38 -28.70
N ILE A 175 26.95 13.53 -28.62
CA ILE A 175 26.29 13.18 -27.36
C ILE A 175 27.15 12.14 -26.64
N LYS A 176 27.78 12.51 -25.52
CA LYS A 176 28.76 11.62 -24.87
C LYS A 176 28.20 10.71 -23.78
N GLN A 177 27.24 11.17 -22.98
CA GLN A 177 26.84 10.47 -21.76
C GLN A 177 25.35 10.66 -21.44
N ALA A 178 24.76 9.70 -20.73
CA ALA A 178 23.44 9.86 -20.11
C ALA A 178 23.52 10.86 -18.96
N ASN A 179 22.56 11.79 -18.86
CA ASN A 179 22.48 12.69 -17.71
C ASN A 179 22.25 11.86 -16.44
N THR A 180 23.14 11.99 -15.47
CA THR A 180 23.02 11.39 -14.13
C THR A 180 22.87 12.50 -13.10
N PHE A 181 21.77 12.51 -12.36
CA PHE A 181 21.44 13.58 -11.40
C PHE A 181 20.50 13.05 -10.30
N ALA A 182 20.29 13.81 -9.23
CA ALA A 182 19.48 13.39 -8.08
C ALA A 182 18.06 14.00 -8.06
N GLY A 183 17.47 14.28 -9.23
CA GLY A 183 16.19 14.99 -9.39
C GLY A 183 16.36 16.45 -9.83
N VAL A 184 15.27 17.10 -10.28
CA VAL A 184 15.33 18.52 -10.68
C VAL A 184 15.53 19.42 -9.46
N ILE A 185 14.87 19.10 -8.35
CA ILE A 185 14.97 19.79 -7.06
C ILE A 185 15.40 18.78 -6.00
N GLY A 186 16.28 19.19 -5.08
CA GLY A 186 16.66 18.39 -3.93
C GLY A 186 15.55 18.41 -2.89
N VAL A 187 15.45 19.51 -2.16
CA VAL A 187 14.52 19.70 -1.05
C VAL A 187 13.56 20.85 -1.35
N ILE A 188 12.25 20.58 -1.26
CA ILE A 188 11.25 21.64 -1.13
C ILE A 188 11.03 21.86 0.36
N GLY A 189 11.45 23.05 0.82
CA GLY A 189 11.42 23.46 2.23
C GLY A 189 10.03 23.57 2.82
N GLU A 190 9.96 23.73 4.14
CA GLU A 190 8.69 23.86 4.86
C GLU A 190 7.85 25.02 4.32
N GLY A 191 6.59 24.76 3.99
CA GLY A 191 5.67 25.75 3.42
C GLY A 191 5.98 26.25 2.01
N ALA A 192 7.11 25.87 1.41
CA ALA A 192 7.52 26.36 0.09
C ALA A 192 6.59 25.84 -1.01
N GLN A 193 6.36 26.67 -2.03
CA GLN A 193 5.42 26.39 -3.11
C GLN A 193 6.14 26.40 -4.45
N VAL A 194 6.17 25.26 -5.13
CA VAL A 194 6.85 25.11 -6.42
C VAL A 194 5.83 24.83 -7.50
N ASP A 195 5.80 25.66 -8.54
CA ASP A 195 5.12 25.37 -9.80
C ASP A 195 6.15 25.16 -10.91
N LEU A 196 6.25 23.93 -11.40
CA LEU A 196 7.35 23.50 -12.25
C LEU A 196 6.85 22.81 -13.53
N GLN A 197 7.29 23.31 -14.67
CA GLN A 197 7.18 22.62 -15.95
C GLN A 197 8.54 22.01 -16.30
N ILE A 198 8.61 20.69 -16.47
CA ILE A 198 9.79 19.96 -16.91
C ILE A 198 9.59 19.49 -18.34
N ASN A 199 10.56 19.77 -19.21
CA ASN A 199 10.59 19.25 -20.57
C ASN A 199 11.84 18.39 -20.75
N ASN A 200 11.70 17.08 -20.63
CA ASN A 200 12.83 16.16 -20.73
C ASN A 200 13.02 15.66 -22.17
N ASN A 201 14.06 16.14 -22.83
CA ASN A 201 14.46 15.75 -24.19
C ASN A 201 15.85 15.13 -24.22
N ALA A 202 16.41 14.76 -23.06
CA ALA A 202 17.71 14.11 -22.97
C ALA A 202 17.64 12.67 -23.50
N VAL A 203 17.93 12.49 -24.79
CA VAL A 203 18.01 11.18 -25.47
C VAL A 203 19.45 10.98 -25.95
N THR A 204 20.01 9.78 -25.72
CA THR A 204 21.34 9.40 -26.25
C THR A 204 21.22 8.74 -27.62
N ASP A 205 22.31 8.70 -28.39
CA ASP A 205 22.36 8.01 -29.70
C ASP A 205 22.05 6.51 -29.62
N THR A 206 22.22 5.90 -28.43
CA THR A 206 21.89 4.49 -28.14
C THR A 206 20.49 4.27 -27.56
N GLY A 207 19.72 5.34 -27.31
CA GLY A 207 18.37 5.27 -26.73
C GLY A 207 18.13 6.23 -25.57
N LYS A 208 16.97 6.10 -24.93
CA LYS A 208 16.48 6.99 -23.86
C LYS A 208 16.80 6.43 -22.48
N PHE A 209 17.77 7.00 -21.75
CA PHE A 209 17.92 6.76 -20.32
C PHE A 209 18.52 7.99 -19.63
N SER A 210 17.87 8.46 -18.58
CA SER A 210 18.48 9.30 -17.55
C SER A 210 18.53 8.48 -16.28
N ASP A 211 19.70 8.38 -15.67
CA ASP A 211 19.87 7.68 -14.40
C ASP A 211 19.70 8.70 -13.29
N ILE A 212 18.56 8.63 -12.61
CA ILE A 212 18.25 9.51 -11.50
C ILE A 212 18.65 8.77 -10.23
N ILE A 213 19.73 9.19 -9.59
CA ILE A 213 20.36 8.42 -8.52
C ILE A 213 20.69 9.29 -7.33
N SER A 214 20.53 8.74 -6.11
CA SER A 214 20.96 9.39 -4.87
C SER A 214 21.32 8.37 -3.80
N ALA A 215 22.24 8.75 -2.92
CA ALA A 215 22.54 8.00 -1.69
C ALA A 215 21.38 8.06 -0.66
N ASP A 216 20.47 9.03 -0.80
CA ASP A 216 19.29 9.20 0.05
C ASP A 216 18.02 9.05 -0.82
N SER A 217 16.89 9.59 -0.36
CA SER A 217 15.63 9.52 -1.05
C SER A 217 15.72 10.27 -2.38
N VAL A 218 15.05 9.75 -3.41
CA VAL A 218 15.14 10.29 -4.77
C VAL A 218 13.85 10.12 -5.55
N GLY A 219 13.55 11.13 -6.36
CA GLY A 219 12.56 11.03 -7.43
C GLY A 219 12.94 11.94 -8.60
N ALA A 220 12.29 11.76 -9.75
CA ALA A 220 12.66 12.50 -10.97
C ALA A 220 12.52 14.02 -10.80
N VAL A 221 11.56 14.45 -9.99
CA VAL A 221 11.31 15.87 -9.74
C VAL A 221 11.96 16.32 -8.45
N CYS A 222 11.68 15.62 -7.35
CA CYS A 222 12.04 16.05 -6.02
C CYS A 222 12.57 14.90 -5.16
N ARG A 223 13.63 15.13 -4.39
CA ARG A 223 14.09 14.13 -3.41
C ARG A 223 13.21 14.15 -2.18
N ILE A 224 13.04 15.32 -1.56
CA ILE A 224 12.37 15.47 -0.25
C ILE A 224 11.44 16.68 -0.25
N MET A 225 10.18 16.45 0.12
CA MET A 225 9.20 17.48 0.44
C MET A 225 8.94 17.55 1.94
N LYS A 226 9.16 18.71 2.54
CA LYS A 226 8.91 18.95 3.97
C LYS A 226 7.46 19.35 4.24
N SER A 227 7.10 19.39 5.53
CA SER A 227 5.75 19.77 6.01
C SER A 227 5.20 21.03 5.35
N GLY A 228 3.93 20.99 4.96
CA GLY A 228 3.21 22.13 4.38
C GLY A 228 3.67 22.55 2.98
N SER A 229 4.71 21.92 2.42
CA SER A 229 5.20 22.24 1.08
C SER A 229 4.22 21.79 -0.01
N LYS A 230 4.28 22.47 -1.15
CA LYS A 230 3.42 22.19 -2.30
C LYS A 230 4.25 22.08 -3.57
N LEU A 231 4.02 21.01 -4.32
CA LEU A 231 4.58 20.82 -5.66
C LEU A 231 3.44 20.72 -6.65
N THR A 232 3.42 21.62 -7.62
CA THR A 232 2.62 21.50 -8.84
C THR A 232 3.58 21.23 -9.99
N VAL A 233 3.40 20.12 -10.71
CA VAL A 233 4.35 19.72 -11.75
C VAL A 233 3.66 19.27 -13.03
N GLY A 234 4.15 19.77 -14.17
CA GLY A 234 3.92 19.21 -15.49
C GLY A 234 5.22 18.63 -16.04
N ILE A 235 5.22 17.40 -16.51
CA ILE A 235 6.38 16.76 -17.15
C ILE A 235 5.97 16.43 -18.59
N THR A 236 6.77 16.88 -19.55
CA THR A 236 6.60 16.55 -20.97
C THR A 236 7.97 16.26 -21.59
N GLY A 237 7.99 16.03 -22.89
CA GLY A 237 9.22 15.83 -23.67
C GLY A 237 9.28 14.46 -24.31
N THR A 238 10.34 14.26 -25.10
CA THR A 238 10.53 13.02 -25.84
C THR A 238 11.10 11.90 -24.98
N ASN A 239 11.79 12.18 -23.88
CA ASN A 239 12.31 11.16 -22.97
C ASN A 239 11.29 10.85 -21.86
N THR A 240 10.80 9.61 -21.87
CA THR A 240 9.75 9.12 -20.95
C THR A 240 10.21 7.94 -20.09
N GLY A 241 11.44 7.45 -20.31
CA GLY A 241 12.01 6.30 -19.60
C GLY A 241 12.98 6.77 -18.53
N TYR A 242 12.64 6.52 -17.27
CA TYR A 242 13.47 6.89 -16.12
C TYR A 242 13.93 5.64 -15.39
N ASN A 243 15.23 5.55 -15.10
CA ASN A 243 15.73 4.65 -14.08
C ASN A 243 15.99 5.48 -12.84
N ILE A 244 15.30 5.17 -11.75
CA ILE A 244 15.37 5.93 -10.50
C ILE A 244 15.92 4.99 -9.43
N THR A 245 17.07 5.31 -8.85
CA THR A 245 17.74 4.45 -7.88
C THR A 245 18.09 5.21 -6.60
N SER A 246 17.51 4.81 -5.48
CA SER A 246 17.99 5.20 -4.14
C SER A 246 18.90 4.11 -3.59
N GLU A 247 20.14 4.46 -3.25
CA GLU A 247 21.10 3.53 -2.66
C GLU A 247 20.91 3.35 -1.14
N GLY A 248 20.28 4.32 -0.46
CA GLY A 248 20.21 4.35 1.02
C GLY A 248 18.85 4.64 1.64
N ALA A 249 17.85 5.07 0.87
CA ALA A 249 16.52 5.38 1.40
C ALA A 249 15.42 5.06 0.38
N ASN A 250 14.51 5.99 0.07
CA ASN A 250 13.29 5.71 -0.69
C ASN A 250 13.38 6.19 -2.14
N ALA A 251 12.75 5.47 -3.06
CA ALA A 251 12.69 5.85 -4.48
C ALA A 251 11.24 6.08 -4.92
N GLY A 252 10.95 7.21 -5.54
CA GLY A 252 9.65 7.49 -6.12
C GLY A 252 9.77 7.94 -7.57
N GLY A 253 8.79 7.62 -8.41
CA GLY A 253 8.78 8.08 -9.80
C GLY A 253 8.88 9.60 -9.95
N ILE A 254 8.23 10.32 -9.04
CA ILE A 254 8.20 11.80 -9.02
C ILE A 254 8.90 12.33 -7.79
N VAL A 255 8.55 11.81 -6.59
CA VAL A 255 9.06 12.30 -5.30
C VAL A 255 9.62 11.16 -4.46
N GLY A 256 10.85 11.30 -3.96
CA GLY A 256 11.46 10.28 -3.08
C GLY A 256 10.74 10.14 -1.74
N LYS A 257 10.62 11.26 -1.00
CA LYS A 257 9.98 11.34 0.31
C LYS A 257 9.12 12.59 0.45
N ALA A 258 7.92 12.46 1.01
CA ALA A 258 7.03 13.58 1.30
C ALA A 258 6.42 13.47 2.71
N GLU A 259 6.47 14.56 3.47
CA GLU A 259 5.93 14.63 4.83
C GLU A 259 4.93 15.78 4.91
N SER A 260 3.66 15.47 5.18
CA SER A 260 2.54 16.42 5.32
C SER A 260 2.50 17.46 4.21
N ALA A 261 2.73 17.02 2.96
CA ALA A 261 2.89 17.87 1.78
C ALA A 261 1.75 17.66 0.77
N SER A 262 1.68 18.52 -0.25
CA SER A 262 0.72 18.39 -1.36
C SER A 262 1.44 18.26 -2.69
N ILE A 263 1.06 17.26 -3.48
CA ILE A 263 1.59 17.01 -4.83
C ILE A 263 0.44 17.08 -5.83
N THR A 264 0.57 17.96 -6.82
CA THR A 264 -0.35 18.08 -7.95
C THR A 264 0.38 17.78 -9.25
N ILE A 265 -0.07 16.77 -9.98
CA ILE A 265 0.47 16.41 -11.29
C ILE A 265 -0.49 16.94 -12.36
N LYS A 266 -0.05 17.99 -13.06
CA LYS A 266 -0.76 18.59 -14.21
C LYS A 266 -0.74 17.66 -15.40
N SER A 267 0.45 17.14 -15.71
CA SER A 267 0.72 16.15 -16.75
C SER A 267 2.02 15.45 -16.42
N ALA A 268 2.15 14.18 -16.80
CA ALA A 268 3.42 13.49 -16.78
C ALA A 268 3.40 12.41 -17.86
N PRO A 269 4.52 12.16 -18.59
CA PRO A 269 4.63 10.89 -19.28
C PRO A 269 4.55 9.83 -18.18
N GLY A 270 3.71 8.82 -18.37
CA GLY A 270 3.55 7.80 -17.34
C GLY A 270 4.88 7.29 -16.81
N THR A 271 4.95 6.94 -15.53
CA THR A 271 6.20 6.49 -14.93
C THR A 271 6.55 5.12 -15.51
N THR A 272 7.47 5.09 -16.47
CA THR A 272 7.95 3.89 -17.15
C THR A 272 9.44 3.72 -16.91
N GLY A 273 9.86 2.48 -16.67
CA GLY A 273 11.25 2.13 -16.33
C GLY A 273 11.38 1.40 -15.01
N GLU A 274 12.58 1.41 -14.44
CA GLU A 274 12.91 0.78 -13.17
C GLU A 274 12.99 1.81 -12.05
N ILE A 275 12.28 1.57 -10.94
CA ILE A 275 12.34 2.40 -9.73
C ILE A 275 12.81 1.49 -8.61
N THR A 276 14.03 1.71 -8.15
CA THR A 276 14.73 0.85 -7.22
C THR A 276 15.11 1.58 -5.96
N SER A 277 14.76 1.01 -4.81
CA SER A 277 15.26 1.39 -3.50
C SER A 277 16.00 0.21 -2.89
N VAL A 278 17.31 0.37 -2.68
CA VAL A 278 18.18 -0.71 -2.18
C VAL A 278 17.89 -1.02 -0.70
N GLN A 279 17.44 -0.05 0.09
CA GLN A 279 17.27 -0.18 1.54
C GLN A 279 15.89 0.19 2.07
N GLY A 280 15.02 0.77 1.25
CA GLY A 280 13.75 1.36 1.67
C GLY A 280 12.58 0.96 0.78
N TYR A 281 11.68 1.91 0.58
CA TYR A 281 10.45 1.73 -0.20
C TYR A 281 10.60 2.29 -1.62
N ALA A 282 9.98 1.61 -2.59
CA ALA A 282 9.88 2.08 -3.97
C ALA A 282 8.42 2.33 -4.36
N GLY A 283 8.11 3.54 -4.82
CA GLY A 283 6.77 3.93 -5.25
C GLY A 283 6.74 4.38 -6.71
N GLY A 284 5.70 4.03 -7.45
CA GLY A 284 5.57 4.52 -8.82
C GLY A 284 5.41 6.03 -8.91
N ILE A 285 4.87 6.70 -7.88
CA ILE A 285 4.83 8.16 -7.79
C ILE A 285 5.67 8.66 -6.61
N VAL A 286 5.40 8.16 -5.40
CA VAL A 286 6.07 8.59 -4.16
C VAL A 286 6.68 7.40 -3.42
N GLY A 287 7.97 7.45 -3.11
CA GLY A 287 8.65 6.37 -2.39
C GLY A 287 8.12 6.18 -0.97
N TYR A 288 8.13 7.27 -0.19
CA TYR A 288 7.66 7.32 1.19
C TYR A 288 6.78 8.55 1.42
N ALA A 289 5.60 8.37 1.98
CA ALA A 289 4.67 9.45 2.29
C ALA A 289 4.11 9.37 3.72
N THR A 290 3.92 10.53 4.35
CA THR A 290 3.15 10.68 5.58
C THR A 290 2.19 11.85 5.42
N ASP A 291 0.89 11.64 5.57
CA ASP A 291 -0.17 12.66 5.39
C ASP A 291 -0.08 13.48 4.10
N THR A 292 0.50 12.89 3.05
CA THR A 292 0.68 13.58 1.77
C THR A 292 -0.61 13.50 0.95
N GLU A 293 -1.01 14.63 0.38
CA GLU A 293 -2.09 14.70 -0.61
C GLU A 293 -1.52 14.54 -2.02
N LEU A 294 -2.20 13.76 -2.86
CA LEU A 294 -1.85 13.54 -4.26
C LEU A 294 -3.05 13.84 -5.16
N ILE A 295 -2.87 14.78 -6.07
CA ILE A 295 -3.90 15.26 -7.00
C ILE A 295 -3.39 15.07 -8.43
N ILE A 296 -4.26 14.54 -9.30
CA ILE A 296 -3.99 14.37 -10.73
C ILE A 296 -5.01 15.20 -11.52
N GLU A 297 -4.55 16.21 -12.27
CA GLU A 297 -5.46 17.11 -13.02
C GLU A 297 -5.81 16.56 -14.42
N ALA A 298 -4.91 15.81 -15.06
CA ALA A 298 -5.13 15.21 -16.39
C ALA A 298 -5.10 13.66 -16.34
N PRO A 299 -6.25 13.01 -16.06
CA PRO A 299 -6.29 11.57 -15.76
C PRO A 299 -6.02 10.66 -16.97
N SER A 300 -6.22 11.13 -18.21
CA SER A 300 -6.06 10.30 -19.42
C SER A 300 -4.62 9.92 -19.76
N GLU A 301 -3.63 10.65 -19.24
CA GLU A 301 -2.20 10.41 -19.50
C GLU A 301 -1.45 9.81 -18.30
N SER A 302 -2.11 9.72 -17.14
CA SER A 302 -1.49 9.36 -15.84
C SER A 302 -1.32 7.84 -15.66
N LEU A 303 -0.53 7.23 -16.54
CA LEU A 303 -0.13 5.83 -16.49
C LEU A 303 0.98 5.62 -15.46
N VAL A 304 0.82 4.66 -14.55
CA VAL A 304 1.89 4.21 -13.66
C VAL A 304 2.27 2.80 -14.09
N SER A 305 3.35 2.67 -14.86
CA SER A 305 3.75 1.42 -15.52
C SER A 305 5.24 1.13 -15.35
N ALA A 306 5.70 1.11 -14.09
CA ALA A 306 7.09 0.87 -13.74
C ALA A 306 7.31 -0.55 -13.21
N THR A 307 8.57 -0.99 -13.27
CA THR A 307 9.07 -2.11 -12.47
C THR A 307 9.66 -1.55 -11.18
N LEU A 308 9.03 -1.89 -10.05
CA LEU A 308 9.38 -1.38 -8.74
C LEU A 308 10.14 -2.45 -7.95
N SER A 309 11.27 -2.08 -7.37
CA SER A 309 12.08 -2.96 -6.52
C SER A 309 12.47 -2.20 -5.25
N GLY A 310 11.83 -2.50 -4.13
CA GLY A 310 12.09 -1.86 -2.85
C GLY A 310 12.21 -2.91 -1.77
N THR A 311 13.32 -2.91 -1.03
CA THR A 311 13.60 -3.94 -0.02
C THR A 311 12.49 -4.03 1.03
N LEU A 312 11.98 -2.89 1.53
CA LEU A 312 10.91 -2.87 2.53
C LEU A 312 9.51 -2.96 1.92
N GLY A 313 9.34 -2.52 0.67
CA GLY A 313 8.06 -2.59 -0.01
C GLY A 313 8.02 -1.82 -1.32
N THR A 314 7.02 -2.16 -2.13
CA THR A 314 6.78 -1.58 -3.45
C THR A 314 5.31 -1.28 -3.63
N GLY A 315 4.97 -0.07 -4.07
CA GLY A 315 3.60 0.27 -4.41
C GLY A 315 3.46 1.07 -5.67
N GLY A 316 2.44 0.76 -6.48
CA GLY A 316 2.24 1.45 -7.76
C GLY A 316 2.09 2.97 -7.58
N ILE A 317 1.47 3.45 -6.50
CA ILE A 317 1.46 4.89 -6.20
C ILE A 317 2.49 5.19 -5.10
N PHE A 318 2.31 4.57 -3.93
CA PHE A 318 3.11 4.80 -2.74
C PHE A 318 3.87 3.53 -2.35
N GLY A 319 5.20 3.62 -2.24
CA GLY A 319 5.98 2.53 -1.64
C GLY A 319 5.57 2.29 -0.19
N TYR A 320 5.44 3.38 0.56
CA TYR A 320 4.91 3.45 1.92
C TYR A 320 4.00 4.67 2.07
N TYR A 321 2.88 4.51 2.77
CA TYR A 321 2.01 5.61 3.16
C TYR A 321 1.58 5.49 4.62
N LYS A 322 1.78 6.55 5.39
CA LYS A 322 1.21 6.70 6.75
C LYS A 322 0.18 7.81 6.77
N ASN A 323 -1.00 7.51 7.29
CA ASN A 323 -2.00 8.51 7.64
C ASN A 323 -1.94 8.78 9.15
N THR A 324 -1.75 10.02 9.59
CA THR A 324 -1.71 10.37 11.03
C THR A 324 -2.86 11.26 11.49
N SER A 325 -3.70 11.74 10.56
CA SER A 325 -4.83 12.61 10.88
C SER A 325 -6.04 12.37 9.97
N ASN A 326 -7.16 13.05 10.26
CA ASN A 326 -8.48 13.05 9.59
C ASN A 326 -8.61 12.31 8.25
N GLY A 327 -9.72 11.55 8.12
CA GLY A 327 -10.20 10.87 6.91
C GLY A 327 -9.51 11.19 5.57
N ARG A 328 -8.89 10.19 4.92
CA ARG A 328 -8.31 10.32 3.57
C ARG A 328 -9.15 9.57 2.54
N ASN A 329 -9.19 10.11 1.32
CA ASN A 329 -9.86 9.47 0.19
C ASN A 329 -8.91 9.35 -1.00
N PHE A 330 -8.81 8.15 -1.56
CA PHE A 330 -8.07 7.85 -2.78
C PHE A 330 -9.06 7.39 -3.85
N ASP A 331 -9.35 8.26 -4.82
CA ASP A 331 -10.10 7.89 -6.01
C ASP A 331 -9.12 7.46 -7.11
N LEU A 332 -9.14 6.18 -7.46
CA LEU A 332 -8.23 5.60 -8.44
C LEU A 332 -8.68 5.86 -9.89
N ALA A 333 -9.81 6.55 -10.11
CA ALA A 333 -10.29 6.88 -11.46
C ALA A 333 -9.31 7.74 -12.26
N ALA A 334 -8.40 8.45 -11.60
CA ALA A 334 -7.38 9.25 -12.25
C ALA A 334 -6.08 8.48 -12.56
N PHE A 335 -5.95 7.23 -12.11
CA PHE A 335 -4.72 6.44 -12.21
C PHE A 335 -4.93 5.23 -13.11
N ASN A 336 -4.03 5.05 -14.07
CA ASN A 336 -3.91 3.82 -14.85
C ASN A 336 -2.74 3.00 -14.29
N ILE A 337 -3.01 2.13 -13.32
CA ILE A 337 -1.96 1.35 -12.64
C ILE A 337 -1.69 0.05 -13.40
N ASN A 338 -0.46 -0.11 -13.88
CA ASN A 338 0.04 -1.30 -14.60
C ASN A 338 1.49 -1.62 -14.22
N CYS A 339 1.74 -1.96 -12.94
CA CYS A 339 3.09 -2.08 -12.40
C CYS A 339 3.57 -3.54 -12.27
N THR A 340 4.89 -3.72 -12.30
CA THR A 340 5.54 -4.93 -11.76
C THR A 340 6.12 -4.62 -10.39
N LEU A 341 5.77 -5.39 -9.37
CA LEU A 341 6.03 -5.11 -7.96
C LEU A 341 6.92 -6.21 -7.37
N ASN A 342 8.16 -5.86 -7.02
CA ASN A 342 9.20 -6.81 -6.59
C ASN A 342 9.80 -6.45 -5.22
N GLY A 343 8.97 -5.99 -4.28
CA GLY A 343 9.36 -5.78 -2.88
C GLY A 343 9.00 -6.95 -1.97
N GLU A 344 9.40 -6.83 -0.70
CA GLU A 344 8.94 -7.72 0.37
C GLU A 344 7.42 -7.55 0.60
N ASN A 345 6.96 -6.30 0.65
CA ASN A 345 5.54 -5.92 0.75
C ASN A 345 5.10 -5.25 -0.55
N SER A 346 4.26 -5.90 -1.36
CA SER A 346 3.87 -5.41 -2.69
C SER A 346 2.38 -5.16 -2.82
N GLY A 347 1.97 -3.93 -3.18
CA GLY A 347 0.57 -3.59 -3.48
C GLY A 347 0.39 -2.63 -4.65
N GLY A 348 -0.73 -2.72 -5.38
CA GLY A 348 -0.94 -1.86 -6.56
C GLY A 348 -1.03 -0.38 -6.28
N VAL A 349 -1.54 0.01 -5.12
CA VAL A 349 -1.58 1.40 -4.68
C VAL A 349 -0.51 1.62 -3.61
N PHE A 350 -0.53 0.79 -2.56
CA PHE A 350 0.34 0.90 -1.40
C PHE A 350 1.18 -0.35 -1.23
N GLY A 351 2.51 -0.23 -1.14
CA GLY A 351 3.35 -1.33 -0.66
C GLY A 351 3.02 -1.64 0.80
N VAL A 352 3.10 -0.62 1.64
CA VAL A 352 2.66 -0.63 3.04
C VAL A 352 1.73 0.55 3.29
N LEU A 353 0.62 0.30 3.98
CA LEU A 353 -0.33 1.30 4.42
C LEU A 353 -0.48 1.25 5.94
N GLU A 354 -0.02 2.29 6.63
CA GLU A 354 -0.26 2.52 8.06
C GLU A 354 -1.38 3.53 8.25
N ASN A 355 -2.45 3.10 8.90
CA ASN A 355 -3.64 3.92 9.08
C ASN A 355 -3.83 4.37 10.53
N GLY A 356 -3.63 5.66 10.76
CA GLY A 356 -3.95 6.37 11.99
C GLY A 356 -5.32 7.06 12.01
N GLY A 357 -6.22 6.78 11.05
CA GLY A 357 -7.56 7.39 10.97
C GLY A 357 -8.54 6.61 10.09
N SER A 358 -9.37 7.29 9.31
CA SER A 358 -10.20 6.62 8.30
C SER A 358 -9.60 6.79 6.91
N ILE A 359 -9.57 5.73 6.11
CA ILE A 359 -9.15 5.78 4.71
C ILE A 359 -10.25 5.17 3.85
N THR A 360 -10.55 5.84 2.74
CA THR A 360 -11.39 5.31 1.68
C THR A 360 -10.55 5.15 0.41
N VAL A 361 -10.63 3.98 -0.22
CA VAL A 361 -10.05 3.70 -1.54
C VAL A 361 -11.18 3.29 -2.46
N SER A 362 -11.38 4.00 -3.55
CA SER A 362 -12.48 3.71 -4.48
C SER A 362 -12.11 3.99 -5.92
N VAL A 363 -12.95 3.54 -6.86
CA VAL A 363 -12.85 3.92 -8.26
C VAL A 363 -14.20 4.51 -8.68
N SER A 364 -14.25 5.82 -8.91
CA SER A 364 -15.47 6.46 -9.43
C SER A 364 -15.71 6.19 -10.92
N GLY A 365 -14.67 5.75 -11.64
CA GLY A 365 -14.68 5.39 -13.05
C GLY A 365 -14.62 3.88 -13.31
N THR A 366 -14.10 3.48 -14.47
CA THR A 366 -13.99 2.07 -14.89
C THR A 366 -12.54 1.56 -14.91
N ASN A 367 -11.62 2.30 -14.28
CA ASN A 367 -10.21 1.92 -14.29
C ASN A 367 -10.00 0.61 -13.54
N THR A 368 -9.06 -0.19 -14.05
CA THR A 368 -8.67 -1.46 -13.45
C THR A 368 -7.25 -1.35 -12.95
N VAL A 369 -7.02 -1.74 -11.69
CA VAL A 369 -5.67 -1.86 -11.16
C VAL A 369 -5.06 -3.16 -11.69
N THR A 370 -4.00 -3.04 -12.49
CA THR A 370 -3.29 -4.20 -13.03
C THR A 370 -1.90 -4.28 -12.41
N VAL A 371 -1.59 -5.41 -11.78
CA VAL A 371 -0.30 -5.61 -11.13
C VAL A 371 0.26 -6.98 -11.40
N LYS A 372 1.59 -7.03 -11.42
CA LYS A 372 2.37 -8.25 -11.62
C LYS A 372 3.42 -8.38 -10.55
N ARG A 373 3.73 -9.62 -10.17
CA ARG A 373 4.90 -9.96 -9.37
C ARG A 373 5.77 -10.96 -10.13
N THR A 374 7.07 -10.69 -10.17
CA THR A 374 8.08 -11.59 -10.76
C THR A 374 9.18 -12.00 -9.78
N SER A 375 9.23 -11.39 -8.60
CA SER A 375 10.21 -11.68 -7.54
C SER A 375 10.15 -13.11 -7.00
N GLU A 376 11.31 -13.74 -6.88
CA GLU A 376 11.48 -15.06 -6.24
C GLU A 376 11.36 -15.01 -4.71
N GLN A 377 11.45 -13.80 -4.11
CA GLN A 377 11.24 -13.63 -2.67
C GLN A 377 9.81 -14.01 -2.32
N SER A 378 9.66 -14.92 -1.35
CA SER A 378 8.36 -15.28 -0.77
C SER A 378 7.90 -14.18 0.19
N GLY A 379 7.45 -13.06 -0.38
CA GLY A 379 6.94 -11.90 0.35
C GLY A 379 5.42 -11.81 0.32
N ILE A 380 4.91 -10.65 0.72
CA ILE A 380 3.49 -10.32 0.77
C ILE A 380 3.10 -9.66 -0.55
N TYR A 381 2.00 -10.11 -1.15
CA TYR A 381 1.50 -9.58 -2.41
C TYR A 381 0.00 -9.33 -2.35
N GLY A 382 -0.40 -8.07 -2.52
CA GLY A 382 -1.79 -7.65 -2.61
C GLY A 382 -2.07 -6.90 -3.90
N GLY A 383 -3.30 -6.99 -4.39
CA GLY A 383 -3.70 -6.25 -5.58
C GLY A 383 -3.74 -4.73 -5.39
N ILE A 384 -4.14 -4.26 -4.20
CA ILE A 384 -4.25 -2.83 -3.84
C ILE A 384 -3.26 -2.47 -2.74
N ILE A 385 -3.21 -3.25 -1.67
CA ILE A 385 -2.33 -3.03 -0.52
C ILE A 385 -1.48 -4.28 -0.31
N GLY A 386 -0.16 -4.14 -0.20
CA GLY A 386 0.70 -5.23 0.24
C GLY A 386 0.40 -5.57 1.69
N THR A 387 0.81 -4.69 2.60
CA THR A 387 0.57 -4.84 4.04
C THR A 387 -0.23 -3.67 4.59
N TYR A 388 -1.27 -3.99 5.33
CA TYR A 388 -2.11 -3.03 6.06
C TYR A 388 -1.83 -3.12 7.55
N LEU A 389 -1.68 -1.95 8.17
CA LEU A 389 -1.47 -1.74 9.60
C LEU A 389 -2.46 -0.68 10.09
N SER A 390 -2.94 -0.83 11.32
CA SER A 390 -3.87 0.13 11.94
C SER A 390 -3.37 0.52 13.33
N ASP A 391 -3.18 1.82 13.57
CA ASP A 391 -2.71 2.32 14.87
C ASP A 391 -3.76 2.14 15.98
N ASP A 392 -5.05 2.05 15.61
CA ASP A 392 -6.19 1.85 16.52
C ASP A 392 -7.30 1.06 15.82
N LYS A 393 -8.08 0.28 16.56
CA LYS A 393 -9.22 -0.51 16.03
C LYS A 393 -10.41 0.32 15.56
N SER A 394 -10.53 1.57 16.02
CA SER A 394 -11.55 2.54 15.56
C SER A 394 -11.22 3.15 14.19
N ASN A 395 -10.01 2.93 13.69
CA ASN A 395 -9.63 3.34 12.35
C ASN A 395 -10.28 2.42 11.33
N ALA A 396 -10.79 3.01 10.24
CA ALA A 396 -11.55 2.29 9.23
C ALA A 396 -10.85 2.36 7.88
N LEU A 397 -10.61 1.20 7.26
CA LEU A 397 -10.28 1.11 5.85
C LEU A 397 -11.52 0.71 5.05
N ASN A 398 -12.02 1.61 4.21
CA ASN A 398 -13.16 1.38 3.34
C ASN A 398 -12.68 1.22 1.89
N ILE A 399 -13.04 0.13 1.23
CA ILE A 399 -12.70 -0.13 -0.17
C ILE A 399 -14.00 -0.36 -0.94
N SER A 400 -14.20 0.34 -2.06
CA SER A 400 -15.42 0.15 -2.84
C SER A 400 -15.25 0.33 -4.35
N SER A 401 -16.13 -0.34 -5.09
CA SER A 401 -16.21 -0.25 -6.55
C SER A 401 -14.88 -0.51 -7.29
N ILE A 402 -14.06 -1.46 -6.80
CA ILE A 402 -12.72 -1.69 -7.33
C ILE A 402 -12.67 -2.93 -8.24
N THR A 403 -11.92 -2.82 -9.34
CA THR A 403 -11.58 -3.98 -10.19
C THR A 403 -10.07 -4.15 -10.22
N VAL A 404 -9.59 -5.37 -9.98
CA VAL A 404 -8.18 -5.69 -9.85
C VAL A 404 -7.81 -6.91 -10.67
N ASN A 405 -6.75 -6.77 -11.46
CA ASN A 405 -6.08 -7.86 -12.17
C ASN A 405 -4.70 -8.05 -11.54
N CYS A 406 -4.53 -9.10 -10.75
CA CYS A 406 -3.26 -9.44 -10.13
C CYS A 406 -2.70 -10.73 -10.74
N ALA A 407 -1.44 -10.70 -11.14
CA ALA A 407 -0.75 -11.88 -11.66
C ALA A 407 0.56 -12.12 -10.90
N LYS A 408 0.80 -13.37 -10.51
CA LYS A 408 2.10 -13.81 -10.01
C LYS A 408 2.83 -14.55 -11.13
N ASP A 409 3.29 -13.81 -12.14
CA ASP A 409 3.83 -14.35 -13.39
C ASP A 409 4.98 -15.35 -13.14
N THR A 410 5.91 -15.03 -12.26
CA THR A 410 7.00 -15.92 -11.81
C THR A 410 7.22 -15.75 -10.30
N GLY A 411 8.13 -16.53 -9.72
CA GLY A 411 8.51 -16.37 -8.31
C GLY A 411 7.47 -16.80 -7.29
N SER A 412 7.49 -16.16 -6.12
CA SER A 412 6.83 -16.62 -4.90
C SER A 412 6.03 -15.50 -4.22
N ALA A 413 5.00 -15.88 -3.47
CA ALA A 413 4.30 -15.01 -2.54
C ALA A 413 3.88 -15.85 -1.35
N GLU A 414 4.28 -15.50 -0.13
CA GLU A 414 3.81 -16.22 1.06
C GLU A 414 2.30 -16.01 1.21
N TYR A 415 1.88 -14.75 1.28
CA TYR A 415 0.48 -14.35 1.34
C TYR A 415 0.11 -13.57 0.09
N TYR A 416 -0.87 -14.10 -0.64
CA TYR A 416 -1.36 -13.52 -1.89
C TYR A 416 -2.82 -13.11 -1.75
N GLY A 417 -3.07 -11.82 -1.57
CA GLY A 417 -4.40 -11.24 -1.54
C GLY A 417 -4.82 -10.60 -2.85
N GLY A 418 -6.04 -10.83 -3.29
CA GLY A 418 -6.60 -10.12 -4.44
C GLY A 418 -6.76 -8.62 -4.20
N ILE A 419 -7.00 -8.20 -2.95
CA ILE A 419 -7.03 -6.79 -2.52
C ILE A 419 -5.87 -6.48 -1.56
N ILE A 420 -5.77 -7.22 -0.45
CA ILE A 420 -4.79 -6.99 0.63
C ILE A 420 -3.93 -8.23 0.83
N GLY A 421 -2.61 -8.11 0.71
CA GLY A 421 -1.70 -9.24 0.93
C GLY A 421 -1.74 -9.72 2.37
N LYS A 422 -1.49 -8.82 3.31
CA LYS A 422 -1.45 -9.09 4.75
C LYS A 422 -2.09 -7.97 5.56
N VAL A 423 -2.79 -8.35 6.62
CA VAL A 423 -3.28 -7.46 7.68
C VAL A 423 -2.54 -7.80 8.97
N ASP A 424 -1.73 -6.85 9.41
CA ASP A 424 -1.02 -6.86 10.69
C ASP A 424 -1.70 -5.83 11.62
N ASP A 425 -1.80 -6.13 12.92
CA ASP A 425 -2.57 -5.39 13.94
C ASP A 425 -4.10 -5.52 13.88
N ASP A 426 -4.73 -5.16 15.00
CA ASP A 426 -6.19 -5.14 15.21
C ASP A 426 -6.85 -4.15 14.25
N SER A 427 -7.50 -4.67 13.21
CA SER A 427 -7.88 -3.88 12.04
C SER A 427 -9.36 -4.00 11.68
N TYR A 428 -10.01 -2.88 11.35
CA TYR A 428 -11.33 -2.87 10.70
C TYR A 428 -11.24 -2.52 9.22
N ILE A 429 -11.85 -3.37 8.40
CA ILE A 429 -11.82 -3.27 6.94
C ILE A 429 -13.25 -3.51 6.42
N SER A 430 -13.78 -2.57 5.65
CA SER A 430 -15.07 -2.71 4.96
C SER A 430 -14.84 -2.68 3.46
N ILE A 431 -15.30 -3.72 2.76
CA ILE A 431 -15.19 -3.84 1.31
C ILE A 431 -16.59 -4.05 0.73
N ASP A 432 -17.01 -3.12 -0.13
CA ASP A 432 -18.29 -3.19 -0.82
C ASP A 432 -18.12 -2.98 -2.33
N GLY A 433 -18.22 -4.07 -3.09
CA GLY A 433 -18.03 -4.06 -4.54
C GLY A 433 -16.56 -4.19 -4.93
N ALA A 434 -16.05 -5.42 -4.95
CA ALA A 434 -14.70 -5.71 -5.45
C ALA A 434 -14.71 -6.88 -6.44
N GLY A 435 -14.16 -6.65 -7.64
CA GLY A 435 -13.92 -7.66 -8.66
C GLY A 435 -12.44 -7.99 -8.76
N VAL A 436 -12.07 -9.23 -8.49
CA VAL A 436 -10.67 -9.70 -8.50
C VAL A 436 -10.49 -10.77 -9.56
N THR A 437 -9.53 -10.55 -10.45
CA THR A 437 -8.97 -11.61 -11.31
C THR A 437 -7.54 -11.89 -10.89
N ALA A 438 -7.29 -13.11 -10.44
CA ALA A 438 -5.99 -13.56 -9.96
C ALA A 438 -5.48 -14.77 -10.75
N THR A 439 -4.16 -14.84 -10.96
CA THR A 439 -3.52 -15.99 -11.62
C THR A 439 -2.41 -16.61 -10.77
N LYS A 440 -2.19 -17.92 -10.95
CA LYS A 440 -1.16 -18.73 -10.25
C LYS A 440 -1.28 -18.72 -8.72
N CYS A 441 -2.51 -18.80 -8.23
CA CYS A 441 -2.90 -18.76 -6.82
C CYS A 441 -2.54 -20.02 -6.00
N ASN A 442 -1.80 -20.98 -6.57
CA ASN A 442 -1.47 -22.27 -5.95
C ASN A 442 0.02 -22.66 -6.07
N THR A 443 0.82 -21.89 -6.81
CA THR A 443 2.20 -22.27 -7.16
C THR A 443 3.15 -21.34 -6.44
N ASN A 444 3.96 -21.85 -5.51
CA ASN A 444 4.79 -21.05 -4.59
C ASN A 444 3.97 -19.98 -3.86
N VAL A 445 2.79 -20.40 -3.39
CA VAL A 445 1.87 -19.61 -2.57
C VAL A 445 1.55 -20.40 -1.31
N THR A 446 1.72 -19.80 -0.12
CA THR A 446 1.31 -20.43 1.13
C THR A 446 -0.20 -20.32 1.31
N ALA A 447 -0.75 -19.11 1.14
CA ALA A 447 -2.19 -18.89 1.15
C ALA A 447 -2.60 -17.75 0.22
N PHE A 448 -3.57 -18.05 -0.63
CA PHE A 448 -4.32 -17.09 -1.45
C PHE A 448 -5.66 -16.74 -0.80
N GLY A 449 -6.05 -15.47 -0.84
CA GLY A 449 -7.40 -15.02 -0.60
C GLY A 449 -7.86 -13.99 -1.63
N GLY A 450 -9.07 -14.12 -2.16
CA GLY A 450 -9.59 -13.15 -3.12
C GLY A 450 -9.68 -11.73 -2.57
N ILE A 451 -9.88 -11.59 -1.25
CA ILE A 451 -9.79 -10.32 -0.54
C ILE A 451 -8.46 -10.20 0.19
N VAL A 452 -8.20 -11.11 1.13
CA VAL A 452 -7.04 -11.04 2.03
C VAL A 452 -6.23 -12.32 2.02
N GLY A 453 -4.92 -12.22 1.78
CA GLY A 453 -4.03 -13.39 1.82
C GLY A 453 -3.89 -13.93 3.25
N TYR A 454 -3.60 -13.05 4.20
CA TYR A 454 -3.51 -13.36 5.63
C TYR A 454 -4.08 -12.22 6.48
N ALA A 455 -4.93 -12.57 7.43
CA ALA A 455 -5.41 -11.68 8.47
C ALA A 455 -5.08 -12.26 9.85
N GLY A 456 -4.19 -11.57 10.58
CA GLY A 456 -3.81 -11.96 11.94
C GLY A 456 -4.97 -11.74 12.92
N ASN A 457 -5.44 -10.49 13.01
CA ASN A 457 -6.63 -10.14 13.77
C ASN A 457 -7.40 -8.99 13.12
N ALA A 458 -8.56 -9.28 12.52
CA ALA A 458 -9.32 -8.25 11.81
C ALA A 458 -10.83 -8.43 11.97
N TYR A 459 -11.58 -7.34 11.90
CA TYR A 459 -12.98 -7.37 11.52
C TYR A 459 -13.10 -6.95 10.05
N ILE A 460 -13.38 -7.92 9.18
CA ILE A 460 -13.52 -7.71 7.74
C ILE A 460 -14.99 -7.85 7.35
N GLU A 461 -15.55 -6.82 6.73
CA GLU A 461 -16.83 -6.90 6.05
C GLU A 461 -16.60 -7.03 4.55
N ALA A 462 -17.02 -8.13 3.95
CA ALA A 462 -16.84 -8.42 2.54
C ALA A 462 -18.22 -8.54 1.86
N ARG A 463 -18.59 -7.49 1.12
CA ARG A 463 -19.89 -7.32 0.47
C ARG A 463 -19.72 -7.21 -1.03
N ASN A 464 -20.56 -7.92 -1.79
CA ASN A 464 -20.58 -7.82 -3.25
C ASN A 464 -19.20 -8.09 -3.88
N ILE A 465 -18.65 -9.25 -3.56
CA ILE A 465 -17.31 -9.68 -3.97
C ILE A 465 -17.42 -10.64 -5.15
N THR A 466 -16.61 -10.43 -6.19
CA THR A 466 -16.43 -11.36 -7.29
C THR A 466 -14.97 -11.76 -7.38
N VAL A 467 -14.69 -13.06 -7.42
CA VAL A 467 -13.33 -13.60 -7.53
C VAL A 467 -13.27 -14.57 -8.70
N ASN A 468 -12.29 -14.34 -9.57
CA ASN A 468 -11.93 -15.21 -10.67
C ASN A 468 -10.48 -15.66 -10.48
N THR A 469 -10.30 -16.96 -10.29
CA THR A 469 -8.96 -17.56 -10.27
C THR A 469 -8.76 -18.31 -11.58
N ASN A 470 -7.82 -17.87 -12.41
CA ASN A 470 -7.50 -18.54 -13.66
C ASN A 470 -6.68 -19.82 -13.39
N GLY A 471 -7.34 -20.85 -12.90
CA GLY A 471 -6.76 -22.06 -12.33
C GLY A 471 -7.19 -22.28 -10.88
N SER A 472 -6.59 -23.27 -10.21
CA SER A 472 -6.89 -23.52 -8.81
C SER A 472 -6.10 -22.62 -7.86
N PHE A 473 -6.61 -22.47 -6.63
CA PHE A 473 -5.94 -21.75 -5.54
C PHE A 473 -5.63 -22.68 -4.35
N ILE A 474 -4.63 -22.32 -3.54
CA ILE A 474 -4.42 -22.87 -2.19
C ILE A 474 -4.66 -21.73 -1.20
N GLY A 475 -5.54 -21.91 -0.22
CA GLY A 475 -6.06 -20.85 0.63
C GLY A 475 -7.58 -20.84 0.61
N GLY A 476 -8.21 -19.68 0.44
CA GLY A 476 -9.67 -19.52 0.38
C GLY A 476 -10.12 -18.56 -0.71
N GLY A 477 -11.36 -18.71 -1.19
CA GLY A 477 -11.91 -17.83 -2.22
C GLY A 477 -12.01 -16.36 -1.76
N ILE A 478 -12.22 -16.12 -0.46
CA ILE A 478 -12.29 -14.78 0.13
C ILE A 478 -11.06 -14.48 0.99
N ALA A 479 -10.75 -15.34 1.96
CA ALA A 479 -9.61 -15.16 2.86
C ALA A 479 -8.70 -16.39 2.84
N GLY A 480 -7.39 -16.19 2.66
CA GLY A 480 -6.42 -17.28 2.68
C GLY A 480 -6.24 -17.85 4.09
N VAL A 481 -5.92 -16.97 5.04
CA VAL A 481 -5.83 -17.28 6.46
C VAL A 481 -6.58 -16.21 7.25
N MET A 482 -7.39 -16.66 8.21
CA MET A 482 -8.05 -15.82 9.21
C MET A 482 -7.74 -16.39 10.60
N ASP A 483 -6.74 -15.84 11.28
CA ASP A 483 -6.27 -16.38 12.56
C ASP A 483 -7.18 -15.99 13.73
N SER A 484 -7.55 -14.71 13.82
CA SER A 484 -8.44 -14.18 14.86
C SER A 484 -9.32 -13.04 14.32
N GLY A 485 -10.37 -12.71 15.06
CA GLY A 485 -11.31 -11.64 14.73
C GLY A 485 -12.59 -12.14 14.08
N ALA A 486 -13.12 -11.41 13.12
CA ALA A 486 -14.38 -11.74 12.47
C ALA A 486 -14.39 -11.43 10.96
N LEU A 487 -14.99 -12.32 10.17
CA LEU A 487 -15.31 -12.09 8.77
C LEU A 487 -16.84 -12.09 8.61
N CYS A 488 -17.39 -10.95 8.18
CA CYS A 488 -18.79 -10.77 7.83
C CYS A 488 -18.96 -10.82 6.31
N LEU A 489 -19.81 -11.73 5.83
CA LEU A 489 -20.14 -11.87 4.42
C LEU A 489 -21.53 -11.27 4.15
N GLY A 490 -21.61 -10.34 3.21
CA GLY A 490 -22.86 -9.66 2.86
C GLY A 490 -23.09 -9.56 1.35
N GLY A 491 -24.32 -9.27 0.94
CA GLY A 491 -24.67 -9.17 -0.49
C GLY A 491 -24.37 -10.47 -1.23
N THR A 492 -23.60 -10.40 -2.33
CA THR A 492 -23.18 -11.59 -3.08
C THR A 492 -21.67 -11.86 -2.95
N SER A 493 -21.30 -13.11 -2.70
CA SER A 493 -19.95 -13.62 -2.92
C SER A 493 -19.97 -14.52 -4.16
N ASP A 494 -19.45 -14.02 -5.27
CA ASP A 494 -19.36 -14.74 -6.54
C ASP A 494 -17.98 -15.35 -6.72
N LEU A 495 -17.90 -16.66 -6.49
CA LEU A 495 -16.72 -17.49 -6.66
C LEU A 495 -16.87 -18.42 -7.87
N SER A 496 -17.84 -18.17 -8.77
CA SER A 496 -18.18 -19.06 -9.89
C SER A 496 -17.02 -19.40 -10.82
N ALA A 497 -16.05 -18.48 -10.93
CA ALA A 497 -14.85 -18.63 -11.73
C ALA A 497 -13.63 -19.07 -10.89
N THR A 498 -13.85 -19.84 -9.81
CA THR A 498 -12.77 -20.35 -8.96
C THR A 498 -12.78 -21.87 -8.83
N THR A 499 -11.64 -22.43 -8.45
CA THR A 499 -11.49 -23.86 -8.15
C THR A 499 -10.58 -24.04 -6.93
N ALA A 500 -11.12 -24.57 -5.83
CA ALA A 500 -10.31 -24.85 -4.65
C ALA A 500 -9.33 -26.00 -4.90
N GLY A 501 -8.05 -25.78 -4.57
CA GLY A 501 -6.95 -26.75 -4.72
C GLY A 501 -6.29 -27.15 -3.39
N GLY A 502 -6.63 -26.48 -2.29
CA GLY A 502 -6.13 -26.73 -0.93
C GLY A 502 -6.66 -25.67 0.04
N GLY A 503 -6.91 -26.04 1.30
CA GLY A 503 -7.58 -25.16 2.28
C GLY A 503 -9.10 -25.36 2.28
N GLY A 504 -9.85 -24.26 2.37
CA GLY A 504 -11.31 -24.22 2.29
C GLY A 504 -11.78 -23.38 1.10
N GLN A 505 -13.05 -23.50 0.72
CA GLN A 505 -13.57 -22.85 -0.48
C GLN A 505 -13.76 -21.33 -0.29
N ILE A 506 -14.09 -20.87 0.92
CA ILE A 506 -14.30 -19.46 1.26
C ILE A 506 -13.13 -18.93 2.11
N VAL A 507 -12.83 -19.64 3.20
CA VAL A 507 -11.71 -19.33 4.11
C VAL A 507 -10.76 -20.50 4.12
N GLY A 508 -9.48 -20.25 3.82
CA GLY A 508 -8.50 -21.31 3.65
C GLY A 508 -8.10 -22.00 4.94
N THR A 509 -7.68 -21.21 5.91
CA THR A 509 -7.34 -21.65 7.26
C THR A 509 -7.99 -20.71 8.26
N ARG A 510 -8.55 -21.29 9.32
CA ARG A 510 -9.25 -20.58 10.37
C ARG A 510 -8.58 -20.87 11.72
N GLY A 511 -8.23 -19.83 12.46
CA GLY A 511 -7.72 -19.96 13.82
C GLY A 511 -8.82 -20.19 14.86
N ASN A 512 -8.42 -20.31 16.12
CA ASN A 512 -9.31 -20.69 17.22
C ASN A 512 -10.27 -19.57 17.66
N GLN A 513 -9.95 -18.31 17.39
CA GLN A 513 -10.73 -17.13 17.78
C GLN A 513 -11.17 -16.31 16.56
N ALA A 514 -11.42 -16.99 15.43
CA ALA A 514 -11.96 -16.38 14.22
C ALA A 514 -13.44 -16.75 14.05
N LEU A 515 -14.33 -15.75 13.98
CA LEU A 515 -15.75 -15.92 13.68
C LEU A 515 -16.03 -15.65 12.20
N ILE A 516 -16.55 -16.63 11.48
CA ILE A 516 -16.97 -16.46 10.08
C ILE A 516 -18.50 -16.48 10.05
N PHE A 517 -19.11 -15.36 9.65
CA PHE A 517 -20.55 -15.23 9.61
C PHE A 517 -21.02 -14.49 8.36
N ALA A 518 -22.30 -14.65 8.06
CA ALA A 518 -22.98 -14.03 6.95
C ALA A 518 -24.26 -13.33 7.40
N GLU A 519 -24.53 -12.19 6.79
CA GLU A 519 -25.75 -11.46 7.01
C GLU A 519 -26.97 -12.16 6.42
N ASN A 520 -28.14 -11.75 6.92
CA ASN A 520 -29.41 -12.16 6.34
C ASN A 520 -29.52 -11.72 4.87
N GLY A 521 -29.70 -12.68 3.98
CA GLY A 521 -29.79 -12.45 2.54
C GLY A 521 -28.48 -12.58 1.78
N TRP A 522 -27.37 -12.94 2.44
CA TRP A 522 -26.12 -13.25 1.75
C TRP A 522 -26.28 -14.39 0.73
N LYS A 523 -25.71 -14.21 -0.46
CA LYS A 523 -25.74 -15.15 -1.57
C LYS A 523 -24.33 -15.62 -1.90
N LEU A 524 -24.09 -16.93 -1.81
CA LEU A 524 -22.87 -17.59 -2.29
C LEU A 524 -23.10 -18.20 -3.68
N ILE A 525 -22.40 -17.69 -4.69
CA ILE A 525 -22.25 -18.38 -5.97
C ILE A 525 -20.95 -19.18 -5.91
N ARG A 526 -21.06 -20.49 -5.87
CA ARG A 526 -19.95 -21.42 -5.66
C ARG A 526 -19.10 -21.56 -6.91
N GLY A 527 -17.81 -21.76 -6.69
CA GLY A 527 -16.89 -22.22 -7.72
C GLY A 527 -17.12 -23.67 -8.13
N SER A 528 -16.15 -24.21 -8.85
CA SER A 528 -16.13 -25.62 -9.27
C SER A 528 -16.26 -26.55 -8.06
N ALA A 529 -16.96 -27.67 -8.25
CA ALA A 529 -17.11 -28.70 -7.22
C ALA A 529 -15.73 -29.18 -6.73
N ALA A 530 -15.55 -29.27 -5.41
CA ALA A 530 -14.28 -29.64 -4.81
C ALA A 530 -14.48 -30.30 -3.43
N THR A 531 -13.60 -31.23 -3.06
CA THR A 531 -13.67 -31.98 -1.79
C THR A 531 -12.96 -31.25 -0.65
N TYR A 532 -13.42 -30.04 -0.40
CA TYR A 532 -12.92 -29.13 0.63
C TYR A 532 -14.08 -28.49 1.39
N ASP A 533 -13.86 -28.22 2.67
CA ASP A 533 -14.78 -27.46 3.51
C ASP A 533 -14.99 -26.05 2.95
N ASP A 534 -16.11 -25.41 3.26
CA ASP A 534 -16.26 -23.98 2.96
C ASP A 534 -15.34 -23.13 3.84
N VAL A 535 -15.18 -23.52 5.10
CA VAL A 535 -14.26 -22.91 6.08
C VAL A 535 -13.26 -23.96 6.52
N GLY A 536 -12.01 -23.84 6.06
CA GLY A 536 -10.98 -24.82 6.36
C GLY A 536 -10.62 -24.86 7.85
N THR A 537 -10.01 -25.96 8.28
CA THR A 537 -9.68 -26.30 9.68
C THR A 537 -10.87 -26.77 10.49
N TRP A 538 -11.99 -26.04 10.53
CA TRP A 538 -13.22 -26.45 11.22
C TRP A 538 -14.41 -25.49 11.03
N GLY A 539 -15.60 -26.04 11.20
CA GLY A 539 -16.86 -25.29 11.25
C GLY A 539 -17.36 -24.90 9.86
N GLU A 540 -18.27 -23.93 9.85
CA GLU A 540 -19.02 -23.48 8.68
C GLU A 540 -19.24 -21.96 8.80
N VAL A 541 -19.79 -21.35 7.74
CA VAL A 541 -20.23 -19.96 7.81
C VAL A 541 -21.53 -19.88 8.62
N LEU A 542 -21.52 -19.15 9.75
CA LEU A 542 -22.73 -18.86 10.53
C LEU A 542 -23.64 -17.94 9.72
N ARG A 543 -24.84 -18.39 9.37
CA ARG A 543 -25.78 -17.67 8.52
C ARG A 543 -26.93 -17.10 9.35
N PHE A 544 -26.97 -15.78 9.49
CA PHE A 544 -28.08 -15.09 10.13
C PHE A 544 -29.31 -15.05 9.22
N SER A 545 -30.50 -15.04 9.83
CA SER A 545 -31.77 -15.03 9.12
C SER A 545 -32.85 -14.35 9.96
N ASN A 546 -34.09 -14.27 9.46
CA ASN A 546 -35.22 -13.80 10.27
C ASN A 546 -35.49 -14.71 11.49
N SER A 547 -35.12 -15.99 11.40
CA SER A 547 -35.30 -16.97 12.49
C SER A 547 -34.11 -17.03 13.45
N LEU A 548 -32.96 -16.50 13.04
CA LEU A 548 -31.75 -16.35 13.85
C LEU A 548 -31.23 -14.92 13.66
N PRO A 549 -31.80 -13.93 14.38
CA PRO A 549 -31.40 -12.54 14.22
C PRO A 549 -29.99 -12.30 14.77
N GLN A 550 -29.13 -11.63 14.00
CA GLN A 550 -27.77 -11.29 14.42
C GLN A 550 -27.72 -10.56 15.76
N SER A 551 -28.64 -9.61 15.97
CA SER A 551 -28.71 -8.79 17.18
C SER A 551 -29.06 -9.57 18.45
N GLU A 552 -29.53 -10.82 18.34
CA GLU A 552 -29.76 -11.69 19.50
C GLU A 552 -28.52 -12.50 19.88
N VAL A 553 -27.52 -12.58 19.00
CA VAL A 553 -26.34 -13.43 19.16
C VAL A 553 -25.06 -12.59 19.31
N LEU A 554 -24.96 -11.50 18.57
CA LEU A 554 -23.81 -10.62 18.51
C LEU A 554 -24.17 -9.18 18.86
N THR A 555 -23.21 -8.43 19.38
CA THR A 555 -23.21 -6.98 19.48
C THR A 555 -22.08 -6.45 18.59
N ILE A 556 -22.42 -5.67 17.57
CA ILE A 556 -21.44 -5.01 16.70
C ILE A 556 -21.30 -3.55 17.15
N ASP A 557 -20.10 -3.17 17.56
CA ASP A 557 -19.78 -1.79 17.88
C ASP A 557 -19.34 -1.06 16.60
N GLY A 558 -20.13 -0.11 16.13
CA GLY A 558 -19.82 0.64 14.90
C GLY A 558 -18.75 1.73 15.07
N THR A 559 -18.29 2.01 16.30
CA THR A 559 -17.25 3.00 16.60
C THR A 559 -15.91 2.35 16.89
N LEU A 560 -15.90 1.28 17.69
CA LEU A 560 -14.68 0.49 17.95
C LEU A 560 -14.48 -0.65 16.96
N HIS A 561 -15.44 -0.86 16.06
CA HIS A 561 -15.45 -1.89 15.03
C HIS A 561 -15.21 -3.31 15.57
N THR A 562 -15.68 -3.61 16.77
CA THR A 562 -15.54 -4.94 17.37
C THR A 562 -16.82 -5.75 17.26
N VAL A 563 -16.68 -7.07 17.11
CA VAL A 563 -17.77 -8.03 17.17
C VAL A 563 -17.75 -8.71 18.52
N THR A 564 -18.83 -8.61 19.30
CA THR A 564 -18.92 -9.22 20.63
C THR A 564 -19.95 -10.34 20.64
N VAL A 565 -19.54 -11.54 21.04
CA VAL A 565 -20.46 -12.68 21.26
C VAL A 565 -21.18 -12.50 22.59
N LYS A 566 -22.51 -12.61 22.56
CA LYS A 566 -23.36 -12.50 23.76
C LYS A 566 -23.21 -13.71 24.70
N PRO A 567 -23.60 -13.58 25.98
CA PRO A 567 -23.42 -14.63 26.97
C PRO A 567 -24.16 -15.92 26.59
N ALA A 568 -23.54 -17.04 26.91
CA ALA A 568 -24.13 -18.36 26.74
C ALA A 568 -25.30 -18.57 27.71
N VAL A 569 -26.26 -19.40 27.31
CA VAL A 569 -27.36 -19.85 28.18
C VAL A 569 -27.40 -21.37 28.13
N THR A 570 -27.46 -22.02 29.30
CA THR A 570 -27.46 -23.49 29.41
C THR A 570 -28.87 -24.09 29.49
N ALA A 571 -29.87 -23.27 29.80
CA ALA A 571 -31.28 -23.58 29.55
C ALA A 571 -31.68 -23.00 28.18
N VAL A 572 -31.51 -23.80 27.13
CA VAL A 572 -31.67 -23.38 25.73
C VAL A 572 -33.15 -23.42 25.35
N GLY A 573 -33.74 -22.25 25.13
CA GLY A 573 -35.15 -22.11 24.75
C GLY A 573 -35.39 -21.51 23.37
N SER A 574 -34.33 -21.16 22.64
CA SER A 574 -34.41 -20.60 21.30
C SER A 574 -33.18 -20.95 20.45
N LEU A 575 -33.29 -20.75 19.14
CA LEU A 575 -32.17 -20.92 18.21
C LEU A 575 -31.02 -19.95 18.54
N SER A 576 -31.34 -18.72 18.94
CA SER A 576 -30.36 -17.72 19.40
C SER A 576 -29.65 -18.14 20.69
N ASP A 577 -30.34 -18.80 21.63
CA ASP A 577 -29.70 -19.38 22.82
C ASP A 577 -28.67 -20.45 22.44
N PHE A 578 -29.07 -21.34 21.52
CA PHE A 578 -28.18 -22.39 21.03
C PHE A 578 -26.96 -21.80 20.32
N ALA A 579 -27.16 -20.80 19.46
CA ALA A 579 -26.08 -20.12 18.76
C ALA A 579 -25.09 -19.47 19.73
N ARG A 580 -25.58 -18.72 20.74
CA ARG A 580 -24.71 -18.13 21.78
C ARG A 580 -23.93 -19.19 22.55
N LEU A 581 -24.58 -20.29 22.92
CA LEU A 581 -23.93 -21.40 23.60
C LEU A 581 -22.83 -22.05 22.74
N ALA A 582 -23.13 -22.35 21.47
CA ALA A 582 -22.19 -22.94 20.53
C ALA A 582 -20.97 -22.03 20.30
N LEU A 583 -21.19 -20.75 20.02
CA LEU A 583 -20.10 -19.79 19.78
C LEU A 583 -19.19 -19.64 21.00
N ASN A 584 -19.74 -19.57 22.21
CA ASN A 584 -18.94 -19.51 23.44
C ASN A 584 -18.14 -20.80 23.67
N ILE A 585 -18.74 -21.98 23.45
CA ILE A 585 -17.99 -23.24 23.56
C ILE A 585 -16.86 -23.32 22.52
N GLN A 586 -17.08 -22.83 21.30
CA GLN A 586 -16.15 -22.99 20.19
C GLN A 586 -15.03 -21.94 20.16
N LEU A 587 -15.31 -20.72 20.62
CA LEU A 587 -14.45 -19.54 20.42
C LEU A 587 -13.98 -18.86 21.72
N ASN A 588 -14.76 -18.94 22.82
CA ASN A 588 -14.46 -18.20 24.05
C ASN A 588 -13.41 -18.95 24.87
N ASP A 589 -12.19 -18.43 24.98
CA ASP A 589 -11.12 -18.98 25.82
C ASP A 589 -11.02 -18.29 27.20
N GLY A 590 -11.85 -17.27 27.42
CA GLY A 590 -11.88 -16.44 28.61
C GLY A 590 -11.18 -15.08 28.46
N ALA A 591 -10.80 -14.71 27.24
CA ALA A 591 -10.25 -13.40 26.92
C ALA A 591 -10.89 -12.82 25.64
N ASP A 592 -10.72 -11.52 25.45
CA ASP A 592 -11.01 -10.86 24.18
C ASP A 592 -9.85 -11.12 23.20
N ALA A 593 -10.18 -11.29 21.92
CA ALA A 593 -9.23 -11.54 20.83
C ALA A 593 -9.17 -10.34 19.88
N GLY A 594 -8.89 -9.15 20.43
CA GLY A 594 -8.83 -7.85 19.75
C GLY A 594 -10.13 -7.43 19.05
N MET A 595 -10.36 -7.91 17.82
CA MET A 595 -11.56 -7.60 17.03
C MET A 595 -12.78 -8.48 17.37
N LEU A 596 -12.55 -9.68 17.92
CA LEU A 596 -13.60 -10.56 18.43
C LEU A 596 -13.59 -10.60 19.97
N ASN A 597 -14.70 -10.21 20.59
CA ASN A 597 -14.84 -10.09 22.03
C ASN A 597 -15.93 -11.00 22.58
N PHE A 598 -15.93 -11.16 23.91
CA PHE A 598 -16.97 -11.91 24.62
C PHE A 598 -17.55 -11.06 25.76
N GLU A 599 -18.88 -10.94 25.78
CA GLU A 599 -19.59 -10.17 26.80
C GLU A 599 -19.40 -10.77 28.19
N ASP A 600 -19.47 -12.11 28.29
CA ASP A 600 -19.14 -12.86 29.50
C ASP A 600 -17.95 -13.80 29.27
N LYS A 601 -16.76 -13.34 29.68
CA LYS A 601 -15.50 -14.10 29.62
C LYS A 601 -15.48 -15.32 30.55
N THR A 602 -16.41 -15.43 31.50
CA THR A 602 -16.52 -16.61 32.35
C THR A 602 -17.23 -17.77 31.63
N ASN A 603 -17.99 -17.48 30.57
CA ASN A 603 -18.61 -18.47 29.67
C ASN A 603 -17.59 -19.08 28.70
N LYS A 604 -16.36 -19.29 29.15
CA LYS A 604 -15.29 -19.89 28.34
C LYS A 604 -15.51 -21.37 28.12
N SER A 605 -14.99 -21.87 27.01
CA SER A 605 -15.06 -23.25 26.55
C SER A 605 -14.73 -24.25 27.66
N SER A 606 -13.61 -24.07 28.35
CA SER A 606 -13.17 -24.97 29.44
C SER A 606 -14.15 -25.10 30.62
N VAL A 607 -15.05 -24.14 30.81
CA VAL A 607 -16.13 -24.20 31.81
C VAL A 607 -17.37 -24.85 31.21
N LEU A 608 -17.84 -24.33 30.07
CA LEU A 608 -19.08 -24.78 29.44
C LEU A 608 -19.05 -26.25 28.99
N LEU A 609 -17.87 -26.79 28.66
CA LEU A 609 -17.70 -28.21 28.32
C LEU A 609 -18.07 -29.16 29.46
N GLY A 610 -18.05 -28.70 30.72
CA GLY A 610 -18.44 -29.49 31.89
C GLY A 610 -19.81 -29.14 32.48
N THR A 611 -20.51 -28.18 31.89
CA THR A 611 -21.78 -27.68 32.42
C THR A 611 -22.96 -28.46 31.85
N ASP A 612 -23.96 -28.75 32.68
CA ASP A 612 -25.20 -29.37 32.23
C ASP A 612 -26.01 -28.42 31.32
N ILE A 613 -26.51 -28.95 30.21
CA ILE A 613 -27.32 -28.22 29.22
C ILE A 613 -28.71 -28.86 29.17
N THR A 614 -29.76 -28.03 29.14
CA THR A 614 -31.16 -28.47 29.01
C THR A 614 -31.86 -27.74 27.87
N LEU A 615 -32.63 -28.44 27.04
CA LEU A 615 -33.53 -27.82 26.07
C LEU A 615 -34.91 -27.59 26.67
N SER A 616 -35.51 -26.42 26.44
CA SER A 616 -36.89 -26.09 26.84
C SER A 616 -37.84 -25.87 25.66
N SER A 617 -37.36 -26.06 24.43
CA SER A 617 -38.14 -25.97 23.19
C SER A 617 -37.47 -26.80 22.10
N ASP A 618 -38.21 -27.04 21.01
CA ASP A 618 -37.63 -27.61 19.79
C ASP A 618 -36.64 -26.64 19.15
N ILE A 619 -35.46 -27.13 18.78
CA ILE A 619 -34.38 -26.34 18.15
C ILE A 619 -34.07 -26.92 16.78
N ASN A 620 -34.03 -26.07 15.76
CA ASN A 620 -33.69 -26.46 14.39
C ASN A 620 -32.48 -25.68 13.87
N LEU A 621 -31.38 -26.37 13.60
CA LEU A 621 -30.13 -25.77 13.12
C LEU A 621 -30.07 -25.65 11.58
N SER A 622 -31.06 -26.12 10.84
CA SER A 622 -31.09 -25.99 9.37
C SER A 622 -31.01 -24.54 8.92
N GLY A 623 -30.22 -24.30 7.89
CA GLY A 623 -29.93 -23.00 7.31
C GLY A 623 -28.92 -22.15 8.09
N THR A 624 -28.48 -22.57 9.29
CA THR A 624 -27.69 -21.71 10.18
C THR A 624 -26.18 -21.83 10.02
N GLY A 625 -25.68 -22.96 9.50
CA GLY A 625 -24.25 -23.26 9.51
C GLY A 625 -23.68 -23.58 10.89
N ILE A 626 -24.51 -23.75 11.93
CA ILE A 626 -24.06 -24.24 13.23
C ILE A 626 -23.89 -25.75 13.13
N THR A 627 -22.64 -26.23 13.16
CA THR A 627 -22.31 -27.65 13.00
C THR A 627 -22.58 -28.49 14.25
N GLY A 628 -22.71 -27.86 15.42
CA GLY A 628 -22.87 -28.49 16.73
C GLY A 628 -22.43 -27.55 17.85
N LEU A 629 -22.27 -28.09 19.07
CA LEU A 629 -21.74 -27.34 20.23
C LEU A 629 -20.22 -27.37 20.31
N THR A 630 -19.62 -28.51 19.98
CA THR A 630 -18.16 -28.73 20.03
C THR A 630 -17.60 -28.96 18.63
N ARG A 631 -16.28 -28.92 18.50
CA ARG A 631 -15.56 -29.07 17.23
C ARG A 631 -14.36 -30.00 17.37
N ASP A 632 -13.99 -30.64 16.26
CA ASP A 632 -12.62 -31.09 16.00
C ASP A 632 -11.90 -30.04 15.13
N ASP A 633 -10.58 -30.06 15.11
CA ASP A 633 -9.74 -29.11 14.38
C ASP A 633 -9.25 -29.63 13.02
N GLY A 634 -9.82 -30.75 12.55
CA GLY A 634 -9.50 -31.38 11.26
C GLY A 634 -8.03 -31.83 11.09
N LYS A 635 -7.15 -31.65 12.11
CA LYS A 635 -5.72 -31.90 11.97
C LYS A 635 -5.34 -33.33 12.34
N SER A 636 -5.09 -34.13 11.31
CA SER A 636 -4.31 -35.37 11.39
C SER A 636 -2.86 -35.13 10.92
N VAL A 637 -2.05 -34.35 11.63
CA VAL A 637 -0.61 -34.26 11.33
C VAL A 637 0.26 -35.14 12.23
N SER A 638 -0.32 -35.74 13.28
CA SER A 638 0.40 -36.66 14.19
C SER A 638 -0.53 -37.55 15.03
N GLY A 639 -1.80 -37.71 14.61
CA GLY A 639 -2.80 -38.50 15.34
C GLY A 639 -3.32 -37.85 16.63
N THR A 640 -2.92 -36.61 16.93
CA THR A 640 -3.47 -35.80 18.01
C THR A 640 -4.32 -34.69 17.40
N PHE A 641 -5.63 -34.81 17.55
CA PHE A 641 -6.60 -33.79 17.16
C PHE A 641 -6.86 -32.87 18.36
N ASP A 642 -6.97 -31.55 18.17
CA ASP A 642 -7.50 -30.65 19.18
C ASP A 642 -9.03 -30.79 19.20
N ILE A 643 -9.52 -31.73 20.01
CA ILE A 643 -10.93 -32.06 20.12
C ILE A 643 -11.46 -31.56 21.45
N THR A 644 -12.42 -30.65 21.37
CA THR A 644 -13.19 -30.23 22.53
C THR A 644 -14.10 -31.37 22.99
N THR A 645 -13.90 -31.85 24.23
CA THR A 645 -14.64 -32.99 24.79
C THR A 645 -15.71 -32.49 25.75
N TYR A 646 -16.98 -32.75 25.45
CA TYR A 646 -18.09 -32.44 26.35
C TYR A 646 -18.21 -33.49 27.46
N THR A 647 -18.43 -33.04 28.69
CA THR A 647 -18.47 -33.89 29.90
C THR A 647 -19.70 -33.67 30.79
N GLY A 648 -20.50 -32.64 30.51
CA GLY A 648 -21.77 -32.39 31.21
C GLY A 648 -22.90 -33.35 30.82
N THR A 649 -24.07 -33.15 31.43
CA THR A 649 -25.34 -33.78 31.04
C THR A 649 -25.98 -32.97 29.91
N PHE A 650 -26.54 -33.62 28.90
CA PHE A 650 -27.42 -32.98 27.92
C PHE A 650 -28.85 -33.54 28.07
N ASP A 651 -29.75 -32.75 28.64
CA ASP A 651 -31.16 -33.09 28.82
C ASP A 651 -32.01 -32.41 27.74
N GLY A 652 -32.50 -33.18 26.77
CA GLY A 652 -33.36 -32.63 25.71
C GLY A 652 -34.72 -32.12 26.21
N GLY A 653 -35.09 -32.34 27.47
CA GLY A 653 -36.36 -31.85 28.03
C GLY A 653 -37.61 -32.39 27.32
N ASN A 654 -37.47 -33.51 26.60
CA ASN A 654 -38.46 -34.09 25.67
C ASN A 654 -38.72 -33.25 24.41
N ASN A 655 -37.80 -32.38 24.04
CA ASN A 655 -37.84 -31.60 22.81
C ASN A 655 -36.99 -32.26 21.70
N THR A 656 -37.13 -31.72 20.50
CA THR A 656 -36.43 -32.14 19.28
C THR A 656 -35.25 -31.22 18.99
N LEU A 657 -34.12 -31.79 18.59
CA LEU A 657 -32.98 -31.04 18.06
C LEU A 657 -32.64 -31.51 16.65
N THR A 658 -32.98 -30.69 15.66
CA THR A 658 -32.61 -30.95 14.26
C THR A 658 -31.19 -30.45 13.99
N VAL A 659 -30.27 -31.37 13.72
CA VAL A 659 -28.87 -31.08 13.38
C VAL A 659 -28.71 -31.02 11.86
N ALA A 660 -27.97 -30.03 11.37
CA ALA A 660 -27.77 -29.77 9.94
C ALA A 660 -26.28 -29.65 9.58
N THR A 661 -25.44 -30.49 10.18
CA THR A 661 -23.98 -30.48 9.95
C THR A 661 -23.67 -30.77 8.48
N GLY A 662 -23.01 -29.82 7.83
CA GLY A 662 -22.60 -29.94 6.43
C GLY A 662 -23.74 -29.89 5.42
N GLU A 663 -24.84 -29.21 5.76
CA GLU A 663 -25.99 -29.06 4.86
C GLU A 663 -25.62 -28.36 3.53
N PRO A 664 -26.15 -28.82 2.39
CA PRO A 664 -25.96 -28.12 1.13
C PRO A 664 -26.59 -26.72 1.11
N TYR A 665 -25.89 -25.73 0.58
CA TYR A 665 -26.40 -24.36 0.42
C TYR A 665 -25.73 -23.59 -0.72
N GLY A 666 -26.26 -22.42 -1.09
CA GLY A 666 -25.69 -21.56 -2.15
C GLY A 666 -26.16 -21.92 -3.55
N TYR A 667 -25.42 -21.47 -4.57
CA TYR A 667 -25.78 -21.60 -5.99
C TYR A 667 -24.60 -22.14 -6.80
N ARG A 668 -24.82 -23.06 -7.75
CA ARG A 668 -23.79 -23.55 -8.67
C ARG A 668 -24.40 -23.86 -10.05
N GLY A 669 -23.76 -23.40 -11.12
CA GLY A 669 -24.20 -23.63 -12.50
C GLY A 669 -25.40 -22.78 -12.92
N ASN A 670 -26.56 -22.96 -12.26
CA ASN A 670 -27.73 -22.09 -12.40
C ASN A 670 -27.80 -21.12 -11.21
N ILE A 671 -27.54 -19.84 -11.46
CA ILE A 671 -27.48 -18.81 -10.40
C ILE A 671 -28.86 -18.36 -9.89
N ASP A 672 -29.94 -18.82 -10.51
CA ASP A 672 -31.33 -18.47 -10.16
C ASP A 672 -31.98 -19.52 -9.25
N THR A 673 -31.40 -20.72 -9.14
CA THR A 673 -31.94 -21.83 -8.34
C THR A 673 -30.92 -22.25 -7.29
N PRO A 674 -31.24 -22.17 -5.98
CA PRO A 674 -30.33 -22.60 -4.94
C PRO A 674 -30.15 -24.13 -4.97
N ILE A 675 -29.00 -24.58 -4.49
CA ILE A 675 -28.71 -25.99 -4.24
C ILE A 675 -29.73 -26.52 -3.23
N THR A 676 -30.27 -27.71 -3.49
CA THR A 676 -31.24 -28.36 -2.63
C THR A 676 -30.56 -29.07 -1.46
N VAL A 677 -31.26 -29.21 -0.35
CA VAL A 677 -30.73 -29.81 0.90
C VAL A 677 -30.30 -31.28 0.76
N ASP A 678 -30.74 -31.96 -0.31
CA ASP A 678 -30.42 -33.35 -0.65
C ASP A 678 -29.33 -33.48 -1.73
N ASP A 679 -28.74 -32.37 -2.18
CA ASP A 679 -27.66 -32.39 -3.16
C ASP A 679 -26.40 -33.06 -2.58
N THR A 680 -25.85 -34.02 -3.32
CA THR A 680 -24.67 -34.81 -2.90
C THR A 680 -23.40 -34.45 -3.68
N SER A 681 -23.40 -33.34 -4.43
CA SER A 681 -22.25 -32.92 -5.21
C SER A 681 -21.16 -32.39 -4.29
N ASP A 682 -19.90 -32.59 -4.70
CA ASP A 682 -18.77 -32.19 -3.85
C ASP A 682 -18.74 -30.69 -3.56
N GLY A 683 -18.39 -30.34 -2.32
CA GLY A 683 -18.14 -28.97 -1.92
C GLY A 683 -19.37 -28.08 -1.91
N ASN A 684 -20.55 -28.63 -1.60
CA ASN A 684 -21.80 -27.86 -1.48
C ASN A 684 -22.17 -27.47 -0.04
N GLY A 685 -21.30 -27.77 0.93
CA GLY A 685 -21.52 -27.60 2.36
C GLY A 685 -21.03 -28.81 3.16
N THR A 686 -20.81 -29.96 2.50
CA THR A 686 -20.23 -31.15 3.12
C THR A 686 -18.92 -30.85 3.84
N ILE A 687 -18.77 -31.41 5.04
CA ILE A 687 -17.56 -31.32 5.86
C ILE A 687 -16.62 -32.48 5.53
N TYR A 688 -15.38 -32.18 5.11
CA TYR A 688 -14.36 -33.09 4.64
C TYR A 688 -13.17 -33.14 5.59
N ARG A 689 -12.51 -34.31 5.71
CA ARG A 689 -11.24 -34.48 6.47
C ARG A 689 -11.38 -34.23 7.98
N HIS A 690 -12.59 -34.32 8.48
CA HIS A 690 -12.94 -34.31 9.89
C HIS A 690 -13.22 -35.74 10.37
N ALA A 691 -12.67 -36.10 11.53
CA ALA A 691 -12.87 -37.43 12.11
C ALA A 691 -14.13 -37.46 12.98
N TYR A 692 -14.58 -36.30 13.46
CA TYR A 692 -15.62 -36.17 14.46
C TYR A 692 -16.55 -34.99 14.14
N THR A 693 -17.76 -35.29 13.67
CA THR A 693 -18.77 -34.28 13.33
C THR A 693 -20.10 -34.58 14.03
N GLY A 694 -20.93 -33.55 14.20
CA GLY A 694 -22.26 -33.62 14.83
C GLY A 694 -22.41 -32.72 16.05
N LEU A 695 -23.48 -32.91 16.82
CA LEU A 695 -23.79 -32.09 18.01
C LEU A 695 -22.58 -31.99 18.96
N PHE A 696 -21.94 -33.12 19.22
CA PHE A 696 -20.67 -33.19 19.92
C PHE A 696 -19.64 -33.91 19.04
N ALA A 697 -18.48 -33.31 18.80
CA ALA A 697 -17.35 -33.97 18.17
C ALA A 697 -16.89 -35.13 19.06
N LYS A 698 -16.79 -34.90 20.37
CA LYS A 698 -16.46 -35.96 21.33
C LYS A 698 -17.14 -35.76 22.67
N THR A 699 -17.56 -36.87 23.26
CA THR A 699 -18.08 -36.93 24.62
C THR A 699 -17.11 -37.65 25.55
N GLY A 700 -17.08 -37.22 26.80
CA GLY A 700 -16.30 -37.83 27.86
C GLY A 700 -16.96 -39.10 28.42
N ALA A 701 -16.18 -39.86 29.19
CA ALA A 701 -16.70 -41.03 29.88
C ALA A 701 -17.76 -40.61 30.91
N GLY A 702 -18.97 -41.19 30.83
CA GLY A 702 -20.06 -40.92 31.77
C GLY A 702 -20.99 -39.76 31.40
N VAL A 703 -20.82 -39.13 30.23
CA VAL A 703 -21.81 -38.18 29.70
C VAL A 703 -23.19 -38.83 29.62
N VAL A 704 -24.21 -38.09 30.08
CA VAL A 704 -25.61 -38.49 29.99
C VAL A 704 -26.32 -37.62 28.96
N ILE A 705 -26.76 -38.23 27.85
CA ILE A 705 -27.69 -37.61 26.90
C ILE A 705 -29.05 -38.29 27.09
N LYS A 706 -30.08 -37.52 27.42
CA LYS A 706 -31.41 -38.06 27.76
C LYS A 706 -32.52 -37.14 27.26
N ASN A 707 -33.73 -37.68 27.18
CA ASN A 707 -34.96 -36.94 26.85
C ASN A 707 -34.84 -36.09 25.56
N LEU A 708 -34.09 -36.56 24.57
CA LEU A 708 -33.85 -35.85 23.32
C LEU A 708 -34.35 -36.69 22.14
N THR A 709 -35.10 -36.05 21.24
CA THR A 709 -35.42 -36.60 19.92
C THR A 709 -34.50 -35.93 18.90
N PHE A 710 -33.87 -36.72 18.04
CA PHE A 710 -33.08 -36.23 16.91
C PHE A 710 -33.91 -36.19 15.63
#